data_AF-A0A6P3Y8Y8-F1
#
_entry.id   AF-A0A6P3Y8Y8-F1
#
_cell.length_a   1.000
_cell.length_b   1.000
_cell.length_c   1.000
_cell.angle_alpha   90.00
_cell.angle_beta   90.00
_cell.angle_gamma   90.00
#
_symmetry.space_group_name_H-M   'P 1'
#
loop_
_entity.id
_entity.type
_entity.pdbx_description
1 polymer ?
#
loop_
_entity_poly.entity_id
_entity_poly.type
_entity_poly.pdbx_seq_one_letter_code
_entity_poly.pdbx_strand_id
1 'polypeptide(L)'
;MEVLIHEASSGQETSANTAICTVDPKSTSKEKREDIGELSHVGTHDNNRESIDIIFEDITYTVNLGCKKGQKEILHEINGRLPGKQLIALMGPSGAGKSTLLDVLSGFRVTGVDGIVFVNGRVRHLNTFRKCSAYITQDDRLEPLLTVLENMRVAADLKLPTDTQQHKKEMIIEEILTTLGLYEHMQTRAGRLSGGQKKRLSIALELVNNPTVMFLDEPTTGLDSSSCMQVVNLLKILARQGRTIVCTIHQPSASLFQLFDLVYVLSEGECLYQGATDKLVPYLESIKLPCPMYHNPADYIIELACGEYGKDKIDTLIMASQNGKNLQWFDNPKALKDAKSLRAAHPLKSSSVLGKRSTLHATNFSHQLKVLLRRGFIMSKRDTTLTHLRIGVNIVVGIMLGLVFLRSGADGSRVLNNYNLLFSVLIHHMMTTMMLTVVTFPMQMSILIKEHFNRWYSLKAFYTALTLIDLPISIVCCILFSLIVYFISAQPMEIIRFSMFLAISLLIMFIGQGTGLMIGAVFNVVNGTFMGPTIAVPLMMFAGFGVSLRDLPSYLKWGSYVSYLRYGLEGFVGAIYGMDRPILDCKEKGEIYCHYKYPQKFLSDIAMRGDQFWNDIIALFAILIITRCSAYLLLRWKLMSLR
;
A
#
# COMPACT_ATOMS: atom_id res chain seq x y z
N MET A 1 -20.26 12.81 -27.57
CA MET A 1 -21.09 13.10 -28.76
C MET A 1 -21.42 11.76 -29.39
N GLU A 2 -22.63 11.30 -29.08
CA GLU A 2 -23.49 10.29 -29.74
C GLU A 2 -22.87 9.06 -30.44
N VAL A 3 -23.26 7.85 -29.98
CA VAL A 3 -24.24 6.90 -30.58
C VAL A 3 -24.38 5.73 -29.57
N LEU A 4 -25.37 5.69 -28.67
CA LEU A 4 -26.74 5.09 -28.74
C LEU A 4 -26.76 3.57 -29.06
N ILE A 5 -27.10 2.69 -28.10
CA ILE A 5 -28.45 2.27 -27.63
C ILE A 5 -29.25 1.53 -28.72
N HIS A 6 -29.52 0.24 -28.48
CA HIS A 6 -30.71 -0.58 -28.81
C HIS A 6 -30.32 -2.05 -28.48
N GLU A 7 -31.06 -2.87 -27.71
CA GLU A 7 -32.44 -3.32 -27.89
C GLU A 7 -33.04 -3.86 -26.59
N ALA A 8 -34.29 -3.47 -26.32
CA ALA A 8 -35.24 -4.20 -25.49
C ALA A 8 -36.59 -4.18 -26.21
N SER A 9 -37.35 -5.26 -26.04
CA SER A 9 -38.77 -5.46 -26.36
C SER A 9 -39.13 -6.07 -27.72
N SER A 10 -39.50 -7.35 -27.68
CA SER A 10 -40.78 -7.81 -28.23
C SER A 10 -41.28 -8.98 -27.37
N GLY A 11 -42.37 -8.76 -26.64
CA GLY A 11 -43.06 -9.81 -25.89
C GLY A 11 -44.03 -10.61 -26.77
N GLN A 12 -44.45 -11.77 -26.26
CA GLN A 12 -45.80 -12.27 -26.51
C GLN A 12 -46.25 -13.21 -25.39
N GLU A 13 -47.49 -12.99 -25.00
CA GLU A 13 -48.27 -13.61 -23.94
C GLU A 13 -48.56 -15.09 -24.19
N THR A 14 -48.71 -15.87 -23.12
CA THR A 14 -49.80 -16.87 -23.03
C THR A 14 -50.12 -17.15 -21.55
N SER A 15 -51.39 -16.97 -21.25
CA SER A 15 -52.09 -17.28 -20.01
C SER A 15 -52.23 -18.78 -19.75
N ALA A 16 -52.15 -19.24 -18.50
CA ALA A 16 -53.26 -19.88 -17.77
C ALA A 16 -52.82 -20.67 -16.51
N ASN A 17 -53.67 -20.58 -15.50
CA ASN A 17 -53.96 -21.52 -14.41
C ASN A 17 -53.18 -21.44 -13.08
N THR A 18 -53.78 -20.59 -12.24
CA THR A 18 -53.90 -20.60 -10.78
C THR A 18 -54.04 -22.01 -10.16
N ALA A 19 -53.28 -22.28 -9.11
CA ALA A 19 -53.64 -23.22 -8.05
C ALA A 19 -53.35 -22.57 -6.69
N ILE A 20 -54.41 -22.45 -5.90
CA ILE A 20 -54.51 -21.86 -4.58
C ILE A 20 -54.08 -22.92 -3.55
N CYS A 21 -53.18 -22.58 -2.62
CA CYS A 21 -53.01 -23.33 -1.37
C CYS A 21 -53.31 -22.41 -0.18
N THR A 22 -54.50 -22.62 0.36
CA THR A 22 -54.98 -22.16 1.67
C THR A 22 -54.34 -22.99 2.79
N VAL A 23 -53.86 -22.34 3.85
CA VAL A 23 -53.74 -22.96 5.18
C VAL A 23 -54.24 -21.97 6.23
N ASP A 24 -55.20 -22.44 7.02
CA ASP A 24 -55.94 -21.71 8.05
C ASP A 24 -55.12 -21.32 9.30
N PRO A 25 -55.61 -20.34 10.09
CA PRO A 25 -54.96 -19.82 11.28
C PRO A 25 -55.40 -20.53 12.56
N LYS A 26 -54.46 -20.88 13.45
CA LYS A 26 -54.61 -20.94 14.92
C LYS A 26 -53.37 -21.58 15.57
N SER A 27 -52.55 -20.75 16.21
CA SER A 27 -52.05 -21.04 17.56
C SER A 27 -51.34 -19.82 18.13
N THR A 28 -51.98 -19.25 19.13
CA THR A 28 -51.49 -18.23 20.04
C THR A 28 -50.28 -18.78 20.81
N SER A 29 -49.11 -18.13 20.71
CA SER A 29 -48.07 -18.27 21.72
C SER A 29 -47.27 -16.98 21.91
N LYS A 30 -47.63 -16.29 23.00
CA LYS A 30 -46.85 -15.39 23.86
C LYS A 30 -45.64 -14.70 23.23
N GLU A 31 -45.79 -13.42 22.95
CA GLU A 31 -44.70 -12.44 22.91
C GLU A 31 -43.89 -12.53 24.22
N LYS A 32 -42.65 -12.99 24.12
CA LYS A 32 -41.59 -12.64 25.06
C LYS A 32 -40.85 -11.45 24.47
N ARG A 33 -41.07 -10.27 25.07
CA ARG A 33 -40.08 -9.20 25.11
C ARG A 33 -38.83 -9.78 25.76
N GLU A 34 -37.83 -10.11 24.97
CA GLU A 34 -36.47 -10.28 25.48
C GLU A 34 -35.86 -8.89 25.57
N ASP A 35 -35.71 -8.45 26.83
CA ASP A 35 -34.92 -7.31 27.21
C ASP A 35 -33.52 -7.41 26.60
N ILE A 36 -33.11 -6.36 25.90
CA ILE A 36 -31.74 -6.14 25.45
C ILE A 36 -30.92 -5.79 26.71
N GLY A 37 -30.57 -6.83 27.47
CA GLY A 37 -29.69 -6.80 28.62
C GLY A 37 -28.46 -7.65 28.36
N GLU A 38 -27.29 -7.06 28.62
CA GLU A 38 -25.97 -7.71 28.73
C GLU A 38 -25.28 -8.18 27.43
N LEU A 39 -24.86 -7.21 26.60
CA LEU A 39 -23.62 -7.33 25.81
C LEU A 39 -22.54 -6.45 26.43
N SER A 40 -21.97 -6.89 27.55
CA SER A 40 -20.91 -6.19 28.28
C SER A 40 -19.67 -7.06 28.47
N HIS A 41 -19.05 -7.53 27.38
CA HIS A 41 -17.70 -8.13 27.45
C HIS A 41 -16.82 -7.75 26.24
N VAL A 42 -16.73 -6.44 25.98
CA VAL A 42 -15.65 -5.82 25.16
C VAL A 42 -14.74 -4.90 26.02
N GLY A 43 -14.85 -5.00 27.35
CA GLY A 43 -14.23 -4.06 28.30
C GLY A 43 -13.24 -4.66 29.30
N THR A 44 -13.05 -5.98 29.36
CA THR A 44 -12.17 -6.58 30.40
C THR A 44 -10.69 -6.57 30.03
N HIS A 45 -10.32 -6.04 28.87
CA HIS A 45 -8.94 -5.68 28.55
C HIS A 45 -8.72 -4.19 28.83
N ASP A 46 -8.29 -3.89 30.06
CA ASP A 46 -7.74 -2.59 30.48
C ASP A 46 -8.80 -1.45 30.57
N ASN A 47 -9.83 -1.64 31.40
CA ASN A 47 -10.87 -0.65 31.78
C ASN A 47 -10.34 0.68 32.39
N ASN A 48 -9.03 0.93 32.34
CA ASN A 48 -8.35 2.08 32.92
C ASN A 48 -7.55 2.90 31.90
N ARG A 49 -7.76 2.69 30.59
CA ARG A 49 -7.13 3.52 29.56
C ARG A 49 -7.83 4.88 29.50
N GLU A 50 -7.06 5.91 29.82
CA GLU A 50 -7.50 7.29 29.89
C GLU A 50 -7.96 7.78 28.51
N SER A 51 -9.09 8.49 28.46
CA SER A 51 -9.53 9.16 27.23
C SER A 51 -8.50 10.20 26.81
N ILE A 52 -8.36 10.40 25.50
CA ILE A 52 -7.43 11.37 24.94
C ILE A 52 -8.19 12.59 24.43
N ASP A 53 -7.91 13.73 25.06
CA ASP A 53 -8.25 15.07 24.60
C ASP A 53 -7.13 15.62 23.72
N ILE A 54 -7.49 16.10 22.53
CA ILE A 54 -6.55 16.75 21.61
C ILE A 54 -6.87 18.23 21.54
N ILE A 55 -5.86 19.06 21.74
CA ILE A 55 -5.94 20.51 21.56
C ILE A 55 -4.90 20.89 20.51
N PHE A 56 -5.23 21.76 19.58
CA PHE A 56 -4.28 22.26 18.60
C PHE A 56 -4.37 23.77 18.53
N GLU A 57 -3.20 24.42 18.53
CA GLU A 57 -3.06 25.87 18.63
C GLU A 57 -2.18 26.38 17.49
N ASP A 58 -2.69 27.41 16.81
CA ASP A 58 -2.07 28.15 15.72
C ASP A 58 -1.41 27.22 14.66
N ILE A 59 -2.15 26.20 14.22
CA ILE A 59 -1.65 25.24 13.22
C ILE A 59 -1.64 25.89 11.84
N THR A 60 -0.45 25.94 11.22
CA THR A 60 -0.29 26.30 9.81
C THR A 60 0.26 25.12 9.03
N TYR A 61 -0.06 25.07 7.74
CA TYR A 61 0.50 24.06 6.86
C TYR A 61 0.85 24.64 5.50
N THR A 62 2.13 24.50 5.12
CA THR A 62 2.66 24.98 3.85
C THR A 62 3.13 23.83 2.97
N VAL A 63 2.69 23.83 1.71
CA VAL A 63 3.12 22.88 0.69
C VAL A 63 4.04 23.56 -0.29
N ASN A 64 5.19 22.94 -0.55
CA ASN A 64 6.08 23.36 -1.60
C ASN A 64 5.61 22.78 -2.95
N LEU A 65 5.18 23.65 -3.87
CA LEU A 65 4.68 23.27 -5.21
C LEU A 65 5.83 23.06 -6.22
N GLY A 66 7.09 23.10 -5.76
CA GLY A 66 8.30 22.90 -6.55
C GLY A 66 8.95 24.22 -6.97
N CYS A 67 10.16 24.14 -7.55
CA CYS A 67 11.04 25.29 -7.79
C CYS A 67 10.42 26.43 -8.62
N LYS A 68 9.40 26.16 -9.44
CA LYS A 68 8.76 27.19 -10.30
C LYS A 68 7.43 27.74 -9.75
N LYS A 69 6.78 27.05 -8.80
CA LYS A 69 5.40 27.38 -8.35
C LYS A 69 5.34 27.90 -6.91
N GLY A 70 6.48 28.03 -6.24
CA GLY A 70 6.57 28.60 -4.88
C GLY A 70 5.94 27.70 -3.81
N GLN A 71 5.65 28.31 -2.66
CA GLN A 71 4.95 27.66 -1.54
C GLN A 71 3.49 28.12 -1.52
N LYS A 72 2.58 27.20 -1.18
CA LYS A 72 1.18 27.50 -0.93
C LYS A 72 0.83 27.09 0.49
N GLU A 73 0.34 28.03 1.26
CA GLU A 73 -0.25 27.75 2.56
C GLU A 73 -1.68 27.22 2.39
N ILE A 74 -2.03 26.19 3.15
CA ILE A 74 -3.30 25.46 3.07
C ILE A 74 -4.10 25.60 4.37
N LEU A 75 -3.42 25.70 5.52
CA LEU A 75 -4.05 25.91 6.82
C LEU A 75 -3.49 27.19 7.43
N HIS A 76 -4.36 28.05 7.95
CA HIS A 76 -4.06 29.42 8.38
C HIS A 76 -4.30 29.58 9.88
N GLU A 77 -3.25 29.32 10.68
CA GLU A 77 -3.21 29.48 12.14
C GLU A 77 -4.46 28.95 12.88
N ILE A 78 -4.95 27.78 12.48
CA ILE A 78 -6.22 27.26 13.00
C ILE A 78 -6.07 26.69 14.40
N ASN A 79 -7.12 26.90 15.19
CA ASN A 79 -7.20 26.48 16.58
C ASN A 79 -8.35 25.50 16.79
N GLY A 80 -8.23 24.63 17.80
CA GLY A 80 -9.33 23.76 18.14
C GLY A 80 -9.07 22.78 19.29
N ARG A 81 -10.12 22.05 19.61
CA ARG A 81 -10.29 21.12 20.73
C ARG A 81 -11.16 19.96 20.28
N LEU A 82 -10.67 18.77 20.51
CA LEU A 82 -11.30 17.50 20.19
C LEU A 82 -11.40 16.71 21.50
N PRO A 83 -12.52 16.84 22.22
CA PRO A 83 -12.70 16.19 23.52
C PRO A 83 -12.73 14.67 23.40
N GLY A 84 -12.32 14.00 24.46
CA GLY A 84 -12.28 12.55 24.55
C GLY A 84 -13.67 11.92 24.52
N LYS A 85 -13.75 10.67 24.04
CA LYS A 85 -14.98 9.85 24.02
C LYS A 85 -16.12 10.42 23.16
N GLN A 86 -15.79 11.25 22.18
CA GLN A 86 -16.76 11.85 21.27
C GLN A 86 -16.51 11.40 19.82
N LEU A 87 -17.59 11.37 19.04
CA LEU A 87 -17.56 11.23 17.59
C LEU A 87 -17.60 12.63 16.95
N ILE A 88 -16.53 12.98 16.25
CA ILE A 88 -16.27 14.33 15.76
C ILE A 88 -16.22 14.33 14.23
N ALA A 89 -17.04 15.18 13.60
CA ALA A 89 -17.04 15.39 12.15
C ALA A 89 -16.23 16.63 11.76
N LEU A 90 -15.26 16.45 10.86
CA LEU A 90 -14.60 17.52 10.12
C LEU A 90 -15.33 17.75 8.80
N MET A 91 -15.89 18.94 8.61
CA MET A 91 -16.75 19.28 7.48
C MET A 91 -16.25 20.53 6.74
N GLY A 92 -16.77 20.75 5.53
CA GLY A 92 -16.37 21.86 4.67
C GLY A 92 -16.25 21.46 3.20
N PRO A 93 -16.09 22.43 2.28
CA PRO A 93 -16.04 22.18 0.85
C PRO A 93 -14.79 21.43 0.42
N SER A 94 -14.82 20.91 -0.81
CA SER A 94 -13.65 20.27 -1.44
C SER A 94 -12.50 21.28 -1.53
N GLY A 95 -11.31 20.90 -1.05
CA GLY A 95 -10.15 21.79 -1.02
C GLY A 95 -10.03 22.68 0.23
N ALA A 96 -10.98 22.65 1.17
CA ALA A 96 -10.93 23.44 2.41
C ALA A 96 -9.81 23.08 3.41
N GLY A 97 -9.02 22.03 3.15
CA GLY A 97 -7.97 21.57 4.06
C GLY A 97 -8.38 20.50 5.07
N LYS A 98 -9.58 19.88 4.94
CA LYS A 98 -10.08 18.83 5.87
C LYS A 98 -9.13 17.65 6.05
N SER A 99 -8.79 16.95 4.97
CA SER A 99 -7.88 15.80 5.01
C SER A 99 -6.47 16.24 5.39
N THR A 100 -6.07 17.47 5.03
CA THR A 100 -4.79 18.06 5.45
C THR A 100 -4.73 18.26 6.97
N LEU A 101 -5.77 18.81 7.59
CA LEU A 101 -5.87 18.94 9.03
C LEU A 101 -5.86 17.55 9.70
N LEU A 102 -6.61 16.60 9.16
CA LEU A 102 -6.63 15.22 9.66
C LEU A 102 -5.23 14.55 9.61
N ASP A 103 -4.50 14.77 8.51
CA ASP A 103 -3.12 14.30 8.32
C ASP A 103 -2.16 14.94 9.34
N VAL A 104 -2.31 16.24 9.60
CA VAL A 104 -1.48 16.97 10.56
C VAL A 104 -1.77 16.49 11.99
N LEU A 105 -3.03 16.31 12.37
CA LEU A 105 -3.46 15.86 13.71
C LEU A 105 -3.10 14.41 14.00
N SER A 106 -3.23 13.53 13.02
CA SER A 106 -2.74 12.14 13.12
C SER A 106 -1.22 12.03 13.10
N GLY A 107 -0.55 13.06 12.58
CA GLY A 107 0.90 13.09 12.39
C GLY A 107 1.32 12.25 11.18
N PHE A 108 0.43 12.04 10.22
CA PHE A 108 0.75 11.51 8.89
C PHE A 108 1.69 12.46 8.15
N ARG A 109 1.35 13.76 8.16
CA ARG A 109 2.22 14.86 7.70
C ARG A 109 2.92 15.54 8.88
N VAL A 110 4.19 15.83 8.69
CA VAL A 110 5.09 16.46 9.67
C VAL A 110 5.93 17.55 9.00
N THR A 111 6.24 17.41 7.71
CA THR A 111 7.01 18.42 6.97
C THR A 111 6.13 19.61 6.58
N GLY A 112 6.58 20.84 6.86
CA GLY A 112 5.84 22.07 6.52
C GLY A 112 4.67 22.40 7.47
N VAL A 113 4.66 21.82 8.68
CA VAL A 113 3.67 22.09 9.72
C VAL A 113 4.28 22.98 10.80
N ASP A 114 3.66 24.11 11.11
CA ASP A 114 3.95 24.91 12.31
C ASP A 114 2.74 24.91 13.26
N GLY A 115 2.95 25.39 14.50
CA GLY A 115 1.97 25.34 15.59
C GLY A 115 2.16 24.15 16.54
N ILE A 116 1.27 24.02 17.51
CA ILE A 116 1.42 23.06 18.62
C ILE A 116 0.17 22.18 18.75
N VAL A 117 0.38 20.86 18.78
CA VAL A 117 -0.67 19.89 19.14
C VAL A 117 -0.39 19.35 20.54
N PHE A 118 -1.36 19.50 21.43
CA PHE A 118 -1.37 18.93 22.77
C PHE A 118 -2.23 17.68 22.83
N VAL A 119 -1.76 16.69 23.57
CA VAL A 119 -2.44 15.43 23.89
C VAL A 119 -2.52 15.35 25.41
N ASN A 120 -3.73 15.38 25.98
CA ASN A 120 -3.95 15.48 27.44
C ASN A 120 -3.11 16.59 28.10
N GLY A 121 -3.02 17.75 27.44
CA GLY A 121 -2.31 18.93 27.95
C GLY A 121 -0.79 18.91 27.79
N ARG A 122 -0.22 17.96 27.05
CA ARG A 122 1.23 17.90 26.76
C ARG A 122 1.52 17.93 25.27
N VAL A 123 2.63 18.57 24.90
CA VAL A 123 3.09 18.60 23.51
C VAL A 123 3.20 17.18 22.96
N ARG A 124 2.61 16.98 21.77
CA ARG A 124 2.50 15.69 21.11
C ARG A 124 3.88 15.13 20.75
N HIS A 125 4.23 13.99 21.34
CA HIS A 125 5.35 13.17 20.88
C HIS A 125 4.87 12.11 19.89
N LEU A 126 5.19 12.27 18.60
CA LEU A 126 4.69 11.43 17.50
C LEU A 126 4.90 9.93 17.71
N ASN A 127 6.05 9.51 18.23
CA ASN A 127 6.35 8.08 18.44
C ASN A 127 5.46 7.44 19.51
N THR A 128 5.11 8.18 20.56
CA THR A 128 4.21 7.70 21.61
C THR A 128 2.76 7.81 21.16
N PHE A 129 2.41 8.93 20.52
CA PHE A 129 1.06 9.18 20.02
C PHE A 129 0.61 8.12 19.02
N ARG A 130 1.47 7.75 18.06
CA ARG A 130 1.19 6.68 17.07
C ARG A 130 0.99 5.29 17.67
N LYS A 131 1.33 5.05 18.95
CA LYS A 131 1.00 3.79 19.63
C LYS A 131 -0.45 3.78 20.15
N CYS A 132 -1.01 4.95 20.39
CA CYS A 132 -2.35 5.16 20.95
C CYS A 132 -3.36 5.64 19.89
N SER A 133 -2.90 6.07 18.71
CA SER A 133 -3.73 6.53 17.60
C SER A 133 -3.75 5.53 16.44
N ALA A 134 -4.87 5.44 15.74
CA ALA A 134 -4.97 4.77 14.44
C ALA A 134 -5.43 5.75 13.35
N TYR A 135 -4.93 5.57 12.13
CA TYR A 135 -5.35 6.35 10.97
C TYR A 135 -5.85 5.44 9.85
N ILE A 136 -7.03 5.73 9.34
CA ILE A 136 -7.71 4.98 8.29
C ILE A 136 -7.89 5.93 7.11
N THR A 137 -7.22 5.61 6.00
CA THR A 137 -7.30 6.36 4.74
C THR A 137 -8.68 6.23 4.09
N GLN A 138 -8.98 7.15 3.16
CA GLN A 138 -10.16 7.12 2.30
C GLN A 138 -10.26 5.78 1.55
N ASP A 139 -9.21 5.42 0.79
CA ASP A 139 -9.14 4.14 0.09
C ASP A 139 -8.87 2.97 1.04
N ASP A 140 -9.69 1.92 0.94
CA ASP A 140 -9.49 0.67 1.66
C ASP A 140 -8.39 -0.18 1.01
N ARG A 141 -7.13 0.13 1.37
CA ARG A 141 -5.93 -0.63 0.97
C ARG A 141 -5.83 -1.95 1.77
N LEU A 142 -6.70 -2.90 1.45
CA LEU A 142 -6.74 -4.25 2.04
C LEU A 142 -6.08 -5.30 1.13
N GLU A 143 -5.66 -6.43 1.70
CA GLU A 143 -5.15 -7.55 0.90
C GLU A 143 -6.29 -8.40 0.33
N PRO A 144 -6.56 -8.34 -0.99
CA PRO A 144 -7.78 -8.89 -1.58
C PRO A 144 -7.81 -10.43 -1.59
N LEU A 145 -6.64 -11.08 -1.57
CA LEU A 145 -6.49 -12.53 -1.66
C LEU A 145 -6.67 -13.26 -0.31
N LEU A 146 -6.60 -12.53 0.79
CA LEU A 146 -6.79 -13.04 2.14
C LEU A 146 -8.28 -13.00 2.53
N THR A 147 -8.70 -13.93 3.37
CA THR A 147 -10.03 -13.88 4.00
C THR A 147 -10.09 -12.81 5.08
N VAL A 148 -11.30 -12.46 5.52
CA VAL A 148 -11.51 -11.57 6.68
C VAL A 148 -10.75 -12.09 7.90
N LEU A 149 -10.90 -13.37 8.23
CA LEU A 149 -10.21 -14.01 9.35
C LEU A 149 -8.69 -13.98 9.21
N GLU A 150 -8.17 -14.24 8.02
CA GLU A 150 -6.71 -14.22 7.77
C GLU A 150 -6.13 -12.81 7.91
N ASN A 151 -6.82 -11.80 7.38
CA ASN A 151 -6.44 -10.40 7.56
C ASN A 151 -6.41 -10.02 9.05
N MET A 152 -7.43 -10.41 9.81
CA MET A 152 -7.50 -10.19 11.26
C MET A 152 -6.39 -10.93 12.03
N ARG A 153 -6.10 -12.19 11.67
CA ARG A 153 -5.01 -12.97 12.26
C ARG A 153 -3.64 -12.33 12.01
N VAL A 154 -3.39 -11.86 10.79
CA VAL A 154 -2.15 -11.13 10.45
C VAL A 154 -2.03 -9.85 11.27
N ALA A 155 -3.11 -9.07 11.41
CA ALA A 155 -3.11 -7.87 12.25
C ALA A 155 -2.85 -8.20 13.72
N ALA A 156 -3.52 -9.22 14.27
CA ALA A 156 -3.35 -9.67 15.65
C ALA A 156 -1.92 -10.14 15.92
N ASP A 157 -1.33 -10.93 15.03
CA ASP A 157 0.04 -11.42 15.19
C ASP A 157 1.10 -10.33 15.08
N LEU A 158 0.81 -9.22 14.39
CA LEU A 158 1.75 -8.12 14.20
C LEU A 158 1.61 -7.01 15.24
N LYS A 159 0.37 -6.72 15.69
CA LYS A 159 0.05 -5.62 16.60
C LYS A 159 0.01 -6.02 18.07
N LEU A 160 -0.37 -7.25 18.40
CA LEU A 160 -0.39 -7.72 19.78
C LEU A 160 1.00 -8.21 20.20
N PRO A 161 1.37 -8.08 21.48
CA PRO A 161 2.62 -8.63 21.99
C PRO A 161 2.76 -10.13 21.70
N THR A 162 4.00 -10.59 21.47
CA THR A 162 4.29 -12.00 21.15
C THR A 162 3.94 -12.95 22.29
N ASP A 163 3.89 -12.45 23.54
CA ASP A 163 3.52 -13.22 24.74
C ASP A 163 2.01 -13.48 24.87
N THR A 164 1.19 -12.81 24.04
CA THR A 164 -0.26 -13.02 24.05
C THR A 164 -0.59 -14.41 23.52
N GLN A 165 -1.20 -15.25 24.37
CA GLN A 165 -1.66 -16.60 24.02
C GLN A 165 -2.57 -16.61 22.80
N GLN A 166 -2.44 -17.62 21.94
CA GLN A 166 -3.19 -17.71 20.68
C GLN A 166 -4.70 -17.70 20.90
N HIS A 167 -5.20 -18.41 21.91
CA HIS A 167 -6.63 -18.41 22.26
C HIS A 167 -7.14 -17.00 22.59
N LYS A 168 -6.35 -16.19 23.30
CA LYS A 168 -6.71 -14.78 23.58
C LYS A 168 -6.77 -13.94 22.32
N LYS A 169 -5.85 -14.15 21.37
CA LYS A 169 -5.91 -13.46 20.08
C LYS A 169 -7.17 -13.82 19.29
N GLU A 170 -7.56 -15.10 19.30
CA GLU A 170 -8.76 -15.56 18.61
C GLU A 170 -10.04 -14.99 19.23
N MET A 171 -10.14 -14.98 20.57
CA MET A 171 -11.26 -14.32 21.26
C MET A 171 -11.38 -12.83 20.88
N ILE A 172 -10.27 -12.07 20.89
CA ILE A 172 -10.27 -10.66 20.48
C ILE A 172 -10.75 -10.50 19.03
N ILE A 173 -10.33 -11.38 18.13
CA ILE A 173 -10.75 -11.34 16.72
C ILE A 173 -12.24 -11.59 16.59
N GLU A 174 -12.76 -12.63 17.24
CA GLU A 174 -14.19 -13.00 17.18
C GLU A 174 -15.07 -11.88 17.75
N GLU A 175 -14.66 -11.29 18.87
CA GLU A 175 -15.33 -10.17 19.50
C GLU A 175 -15.40 -8.93 18.58
N ILE A 176 -14.28 -8.56 17.96
CA ILE A 176 -14.23 -7.44 17.00
C ILE A 176 -15.11 -7.73 15.79
N LEU A 177 -15.03 -8.94 15.22
CA LEU A 177 -15.82 -9.32 14.05
C LEU A 177 -17.32 -9.36 14.36
N THR A 178 -17.70 -9.76 15.57
CA THR A 178 -19.10 -9.76 16.04
C THR A 178 -19.61 -8.34 16.21
N THR A 179 -18.84 -7.48 16.89
CA THR A 179 -19.18 -6.05 17.09
C THR A 179 -19.37 -5.31 15.77
N LEU A 180 -18.59 -5.67 14.75
CA LEU A 180 -18.63 -5.05 13.43
C LEU A 180 -19.66 -5.70 12.48
N GLY A 181 -20.33 -6.77 12.89
CA GLY A 181 -21.26 -7.52 12.02
C GLY A 181 -20.55 -8.12 10.79
N LEU A 182 -19.33 -8.63 10.98
CA LEU A 182 -18.52 -9.31 9.95
C LEU A 182 -18.27 -10.80 10.26
N TYR A 183 -18.79 -11.30 11.38
CA TYR A 183 -18.58 -12.68 11.82
C TYR A 183 -19.02 -13.71 10.78
N GLU A 184 -20.22 -13.53 10.20
CA GLU A 184 -20.76 -14.42 9.15
C GLU A 184 -19.91 -14.43 7.86
N HIS A 185 -19.11 -13.38 7.63
CA HIS A 185 -18.26 -13.24 6.46
C HIS A 185 -16.78 -13.55 6.75
N MET A 186 -16.46 -14.18 7.89
CA MET A 186 -15.08 -14.43 8.30
C MET A 186 -14.25 -15.23 7.28
N GLN A 187 -14.89 -16.12 6.50
CA GLN A 187 -14.23 -16.93 5.46
C GLN A 187 -14.28 -16.30 4.06
N THR A 188 -14.97 -15.17 3.91
CA THR A 188 -15.05 -14.45 2.64
C THR A 188 -13.73 -13.75 2.34
N ARG A 189 -13.28 -13.79 1.08
CA ARG A 189 -12.08 -13.05 0.63
C ARG A 189 -12.35 -11.56 0.64
N ALA A 190 -11.39 -10.75 1.09
CA ALA A 190 -11.55 -9.29 1.16
C ALA A 190 -11.87 -8.67 -0.21
N GLY A 191 -11.36 -9.24 -1.30
CA GLY A 191 -11.69 -8.78 -2.66
C GLY A 191 -13.18 -8.92 -3.03
N ARG A 192 -13.91 -9.86 -2.42
CA ARG A 192 -15.33 -10.16 -2.69
C ARG A 192 -16.33 -9.47 -1.75
N LEU A 193 -15.83 -8.71 -0.76
CA LEU A 193 -16.68 -7.96 0.16
C LEU A 193 -17.34 -6.76 -0.53
N SER A 194 -18.53 -6.37 -0.06
CA SER A 194 -19.16 -5.10 -0.45
C SER A 194 -18.35 -3.90 0.03
N GLY A 195 -18.60 -2.69 -0.52
CA GLY A 195 -17.90 -1.47 -0.08
C GLY A 195 -18.01 -1.23 1.42
N GLY A 196 -19.22 -1.32 1.98
CA GLY A 196 -19.45 -1.12 3.42
C GLY A 196 -18.78 -2.19 4.28
N GLN A 197 -18.74 -3.45 3.81
CA GLN A 197 -18.01 -4.53 4.49
C GLN A 197 -16.49 -4.32 4.45
N LYS A 198 -15.94 -3.86 3.32
CA LYS A 198 -14.51 -3.51 3.20
C LYS A 198 -14.15 -2.40 4.18
N LYS A 199 -14.98 -1.36 4.30
CA LYS A 199 -14.73 -0.27 5.25
C LYS A 199 -14.77 -0.74 6.69
N ARG A 200 -15.77 -1.56 7.06
CA ARG A 200 -15.85 -2.17 8.39
C ARG A 200 -14.63 -3.06 8.68
N LEU A 201 -14.13 -3.82 7.71
CA LEU A 201 -12.89 -4.60 7.87
C LEU A 201 -11.67 -3.71 8.07
N SER A 202 -11.57 -2.60 7.32
CA SER A 202 -10.51 -1.59 7.46
C SER A 202 -10.46 -1.03 8.89
N ILE A 203 -11.63 -0.78 9.49
CA ILE A 203 -11.78 -0.38 10.89
C ILE A 203 -11.40 -1.54 11.83
N ALA A 204 -11.87 -2.76 11.57
CA ALA A 204 -11.58 -3.96 12.36
C ALA A 204 -10.08 -4.18 12.58
N LEU A 205 -9.32 -4.07 11.50
CA LEU A 205 -7.87 -4.28 11.51
C LEU A 205 -7.14 -3.30 12.43
N GLU A 206 -7.65 -2.08 12.56
CA GLU A 206 -7.09 -1.05 13.42
C GLU A 206 -7.56 -1.16 14.88
N LEU A 207 -8.74 -1.72 15.11
CA LEU A 207 -9.27 -1.98 16.46
C LEU A 207 -8.52 -3.05 17.24
N VAL A 208 -7.74 -3.91 16.58
CA VAL A 208 -6.96 -4.99 17.23
C VAL A 208 -6.02 -4.47 18.34
N ASN A 209 -5.42 -3.29 18.17
CA ASN A 209 -4.55 -2.69 19.20
C ASN A 209 -5.34 -1.89 20.27
N ASN A 210 -6.67 -1.83 20.14
CA ASN A 210 -7.57 -1.00 20.93
C ASN A 210 -7.07 0.46 21.06
N PRO A 211 -6.95 1.21 19.95
CA PRO A 211 -6.48 2.59 19.97
C PRO A 211 -7.47 3.49 20.71
N THR A 212 -6.95 4.46 21.46
CA THR A 212 -7.77 5.44 22.19
C THR A 212 -8.22 6.59 21.29
N VAL A 213 -7.50 6.84 20.19
CA VAL A 213 -7.85 7.85 19.17
C VAL A 213 -7.90 7.20 17.80
N MET A 214 -8.93 7.51 17.01
CA MET A 214 -9.05 7.04 15.64
C MET A 214 -9.32 8.22 14.70
N PHE A 215 -8.54 8.29 13.62
CA PHE A 215 -8.72 9.24 12.54
C PHE A 215 -9.19 8.51 11.30
N LEU A 216 -10.29 8.95 10.69
CA LEU A 216 -10.85 8.32 9.48
C LEU A 216 -11.04 9.38 8.40
N ASP A 217 -10.32 9.24 7.30
CA ASP A 217 -10.53 10.09 6.14
C ASP A 217 -11.70 9.52 5.31
N GLU A 218 -12.75 10.33 5.18
CA GLU A 218 -13.92 10.09 4.34
C GLU A 218 -14.50 8.66 4.43
N PRO A 219 -14.96 8.22 5.62
CA PRO A 219 -15.38 6.84 5.80
C PRO A 219 -16.70 6.48 5.11
N THR A 220 -17.45 7.47 4.63
CA THR A 220 -18.74 7.30 3.95
C THR A 220 -18.64 7.38 2.43
N THR A 221 -17.48 7.71 1.87
CA THR A 221 -17.31 7.90 0.43
C THR A 221 -17.42 6.57 -0.32
N GLY A 222 -18.20 6.55 -1.42
CA GLY A 222 -18.41 5.36 -2.25
C GLY A 222 -19.34 4.30 -1.64
N LEU A 223 -20.08 4.65 -0.59
CA LEU A 223 -21.09 3.79 0.05
C LEU A 223 -22.51 4.26 -0.28
N ASP A 224 -23.45 3.33 -0.29
CA ASP A 224 -24.88 3.64 -0.30
C ASP A 224 -25.33 4.19 1.06
N SER A 225 -26.47 4.89 1.08
CA SER A 225 -26.99 5.57 2.28
C SER A 225 -27.18 4.64 3.48
N SER A 226 -27.59 3.38 3.24
CA SER A 226 -27.78 2.39 4.31
C SER A 226 -26.44 1.95 4.91
N SER A 227 -25.44 1.67 4.06
CA SER A 227 -24.09 1.33 4.50
C SER A 227 -23.42 2.49 5.24
N CYS A 228 -23.60 3.74 4.80
CA CYS A 228 -23.11 4.93 5.51
C CYS A 228 -23.65 4.98 6.94
N MET A 229 -24.97 4.81 7.09
CA MET A 229 -25.63 4.83 8.39
C MET A 229 -25.10 3.73 9.33
N GLN A 230 -24.88 2.53 8.81
CA GLN A 230 -24.29 1.42 9.58
C GLN A 230 -22.87 1.73 10.05
N VAL A 231 -22.03 2.28 9.16
CA VAL A 231 -20.64 2.63 9.51
C VAL A 231 -20.60 3.75 10.55
N VAL A 232 -21.39 4.80 10.41
CA VAL A 232 -21.39 5.92 11.37
C VAL A 232 -21.98 5.51 12.72
N ASN A 233 -23.06 4.71 12.74
CA ASN A 233 -23.59 4.16 14.00
C ASN A 233 -22.57 3.28 14.73
N LEU A 234 -21.82 2.48 13.98
CA LEU A 234 -20.71 1.73 14.52
C LEU A 234 -19.64 2.65 15.13
N LEU A 235 -19.22 3.71 14.43
CA LEU A 235 -18.27 4.69 14.98
C LEU A 235 -18.83 5.32 16.25
N LYS A 236 -20.13 5.61 16.31
CA LYS A 236 -20.80 6.12 17.52
C LYS A 236 -20.70 5.14 18.69
N ILE A 237 -20.93 3.86 18.46
CA ILE A 237 -20.78 2.80 19.47
C ILE A 237 -19.33 2.75 19.97
N LEU A 238 -18.36 2.78 19.05
CA LEU A 238 -16.92 2.75 19.40
C LEU A 238 -16.49 4.00 20.20
N ALA A 239 -17.08 5.16 19.92
CA ALA A 239 -16.84 6.38 20.67
C ALA A 239 -17.41 6.30 22.10
N ARG A 240 -18.65 5.77 22.24
CA ARG A 240 -19.28 5.50 23.54
C ARG A 240 -18.50 4.52 24.41
N GLN A 241 -17.77 3.59 23.80
CA GLN A 241 -16.82 2.69 24.50
C GLN A 241 -15.56 3.40 25.01
N GLY A 242 -15.43 4.72 24.83
CA GLY A 242 -14.37 5.54 25.40
C GLY A 242 -13.29 6.01 24.42
N ARG A 243 -13.49 5.82 23.11
CA ARG A 243 -12.54 6.24 22.07
C ARG A 243 -12.86 7.63 21.55
N THR A 244 -11.84 8.40 21.23
CA THR A 244 -11.99 9.67 20.50
C THR A 244 -11.93 9.38 19.02
N ILE A 245 -12.99 9.68 18.28
CA ILE A 245 -13.06 9.38 16.84
C ILE A 245 -13.24 10.67 16.07
N VAL A 246 -12.33 10.93 15.16
CA VAL A 246 -12.34 12.10 14.28
C VAL A 246 -12.44 11.62 12.85
N CYS A 247 -13.46 12.06 12.12
CA CYS A 247 -13.58 11.70 10.70
C CYS A 247 -13.92 12.90 9.82
N THR A 248 -13.43 12.89 8.58
CA THR A 248 -13.84 13.87 7.56
C THR A 248 -15.10 13.38 6.86
N ILE A 249 -16.06 14.28 6.66
CA ILE A 249 -17.33 13.93 6.00
C ILE A 249 -17.66 14.97 4.93
N HIS A 250 -17.98 14.46 3.75
CA HIS A 250 -18.46 15.25 2.63
C HIS A 250 -19.99 15.15 2.61
N GLN A 251 -20.65 16.27 2.86
CA GLN A 251 -22.10 16.48 2.73
C GLN A 251 -23.02 15.36 3.31
N PRO A 252 -23.15 15.26 4.65
CA PRO A 252 -23.99 14.25 5.27
C PRO A 252 -25.49 14.57 5.19
N SER A 253 -26.32 13.53 5.10
CA SER A 253 -27.76 13.66 5.33
C SER A 253 -28.05 14.16 6.75
N ALA A 254 -29.17 14.86 6.94
CA ALA A 254 -29.57 15.38 8.26
C ALA A 254 -29.60 14.29 9.35
N SER A 255 -30.08 13.08 9.02
CA SER A 255 -30.09 11.93 9.92
C SER A 255 -28.70 11.45 10.33
N LEU A 256 -27.74 11.50 9.40
CA LEU A 256 -26.35 11.11 9.66
C LEU A 256 -25.62 12.21 10.44
N PHE A 257 -25.91 13.46 10.14
CA PHE A 257 -25.37 14.63 10.83
C PHE A 257 -25.68 14.62 12.33
N GLN A 258 -26.92 14.28 12.71
CA GLN A 258 -27.35 14.18 14.11
C GLN A 258 -26.61 13.11 14.94
N LEU A 259 -25.89 12.17 14.31
CA LEU A 259 -25.13 11.16 15.04
C LEU A 259 -23.81 11.72 15.62
N PHE A 260 -23.30 12.83 15.11
CA PHE A 260 -22.06 13.44 15.57
C PHE A 260 -22.27 14.17 16.89
N ASP A 261 -21.32 14.03 17.82
CA ASP A 261 -21.31 14.81 19.07
C ASP A 261 -20.78 16.22 18.82
N LEU A 262 -19.77 16.34 17.97
CA LEU A 262 -19.07 17.60 17.69
C LEU A 262 -18.86 17.76 16.18
N VAL A 263 -18.94 19.00 15.72
CA VAL A 263 -18.67 19.39 14.33
C VAL A 263 -17.61 20.47 14.32
N TYR A 264 -16.64 20.33 13.42
CA TYR A 264 -15.62 21.32 13.14
C TYR A 264 -15.64 21.61 11.63
N VAL A 265 -15.97 22.85 11.26
CA VAL A 265 -16.17 23.26 9.87
C VAL A 265 -14.98 24.11 9.40
N LEU A 266 -14.38 23.71 8.28
CA LEU A 266 -13.33 24.49 7.60
C LEU A 266 -13.86 25.13 6.32
N SER A 267 -13.34 26.31 5.99
CA SER A 267 -13.31 26.83 4.62
C SER A 267 -11.98 27.50 4.34
N GLU A 268 -11.44 27.30 3.13
CA GLU A 268 -10.19 27.91 2.66
C GLU A 268 -9.00 27.85 3.66
N GLY A 269 -8.94 26.84 4.54
CA GLY A 269 -7.87 26.70 5.53
C GLY A 269 -8.12 27.37 6.89
N GLU A 270 -9.29 27.96 7.10
CA GLU A 270 -9.73 28.62 8.35
C GLU A 270 -10.96 27.93 8.96
N CYS A 271 -11.18 28.14 10.25
CA CYS A 271 -12.30 27.55 10.99
C CYS A 271 -13.54 28.45 10.99
N LEU A 272 -14.67 27.94 10.51
CA LEU A 272 -15.95 28.67 10.50
C LEU A 272 -16.81 28.39 11.73
N TYR A 273 -16.73 27.18 12.27
CA TYR A 273 -17.49 26.73 13.42
C TYR A 273 -16.81 25.57 14.11
N GLN A 274 -16.91 25.57 15.43
CA GLN A 274 -16.51 24.45 16.26
C GLN A 274 -17.44 24.37 17.46
N GLY A 275 -18.12 23.24 17.61
CA GLY A 275 -19.06 23.05 18.71
C GLY A 275 -19.91 21.82 18.56
N ALA A 276 -20.87 21.68 19.46
CA ALA A 276 -21.83 20.59 19.44
C ALA A 276 -22.73 20.69 18.20
N THR A 277 -23.15 19.54 17.66
CA THR A 277 -23.99 19.47 16.47
C THR A 277 -25.31 20.22 16.66
N ASP A 278 -25.95 20.06 17.82
CA ASP A 278 -27.25 20.67 18.14
C ASP A 278 -27.17 22.20 18.30
N LYS A 279 -25.97 22.73 18.54
CA LYS A 279 -25.71 24.16 18.75
C LYS A 279 -25.39 24.92 17.46
N LEU A 280 -25.27 24.24 16.32
CA LEU A 280 -24.98 24.86 15.04
C LEU A 280 -26.07 25.84 14.59
N VAL A 281 -27.34 25.46 14.69
CA VAL A 281 -28.46 26.34 14.27
C VAL A 281 -28.57 27.58 15.17
N PRO A 282 -28.54 27.46 16.51
CA PRO A 282 -28.45 28.63 17.40
C PRO A 282 -27.24 29.54 17.15
N TYR A 283 -26.08 28.97 16.82
CA TYR A 283 -24.87 29.73 16.45
C TYR A 283 -25.12 30.58 15.21
N LEU A 284 -25.67 29.97 14.16
CA LEU A 284 -25.99 30.65 12.91
C LEU A 284 -27.02 31.77 13.11
N GLU A 285 -28.04 31.56 13.94
CA GLU A 285 -29.00 32.60 14.32
C GLU A 285 -28.32 33.77 15.06
N SER A 286 -27.37 33.50 15.95
CA SER A 286 -26.65 34.55 16.70
C SER A 286 -25.82 35.48 15.80
N ILE A 287 -25.39 34.98 14.64
CA ILE A 287 -24.60 35.70 13.63
C ILE A 287 -25.52 36.35 12.57
N LYS A 288 -26.85 36.26 12.73
CA LYS A 288 -27.86 36.75 11.79
C LYS A 288 -27.82 36.03 10.43
N LEU A 289 -27.44 34.75 10.44
CA LEU A 289 -27.48 33.85 9.28
C LEU A 289 -28.43 32.67 9.56
N PRO A 290 -29.75 32.90 9.78
CA PRO A 290 -30.66 31.84 10.20
C PRO A 290 -30.78 30.75 9.12
N CYS A 291 -30.67 29.49 9.55
CA CYS A 291 -30.87 28.34 8.68
C CYS A 291 -32.36 28.21 8.29
N PRO A 292 -32.71 28.06 7.00
CA PRO A 292 -34.09 27.82 6.58
C PRO A 292 -34.67 26.53 7.17
N MET A 293 -35.97 26.52 7.48
CA MET A 293 -36.63 25.42 8.22
C MET A 293 -36.62 24.06 7.49
N TYR A 294 -36.65 24.07 6.16
CA TYR A 294 -36.65 22.85 5.33
C TYR A 294 -35.30 22.56 4.69
N HIS A 295 -34.24 23.22 5.17
CA HIS A 295 -32.88 23.03 4.68
C HIS A 295 -32.07 22.27 5.73
N ASN A 296 -31.18 21.39 5.27
CA ASN A 296 -30.35 20.58 6.14
C ASN A 296 -29.23 21.47 6.72
N PRO A 297 -29.10 21.61 8.06
CA PRO A 297 -28.08 22.48 8.65
C PRO A 297 -26.65 22.17 8.20
N ALA A 298 -26.37 20.89 7.92
CA ALA A 298 -25.09 20.44 7.38
C ALA A 298 -24.83 20.95 5.95
N ASP A 299 -25.86 20.96 5.11
CA ASP A 299 -25.76 21.48 3.75
C ASP A 299 -25.63 23.01 3.79
N TYR A 300 -26.44 23.67 4.63
CA TYR A 300 -26.46 25.13 4.73
C TYR A 300 -25.10 25.71 5.13
N ILE A 301 -24.45 25.12 6.15
CA ILE A 301 -23.11 25.58 6.57
C ILE A 301 -22.05 25.31 5.50
N ILE A 302 -22.20 24.25 4.69
CA ILE A 302 -21.28 23.97 3.57
C ILE A 302 -21.51 24.96 2.43
N GLU A 303 -22.76 25.30 2.09
CA GLU A 303 -23.08 26.32 1.07
C GLU A 303 -22.55 27.71 1.47
N LEU A 304 -22.68 28.07 2.77
CA LEU A 304 -22.04 29.25 3.34
C LEU A 304 -20.52 29.19 3.19
N ALA A 305 -19.91 28.03 3.50
CA ALA A 305 -18.48 27.80 3.37
C ALA A 305 -17.99 27.87 1.91
N CYS A 306 -18.81 27.47 0.93
CA CYS A 306 -18.54 27.60 -0.51
C CYS A 306 -18.61 29.07 -0.99
N GLY A 307 -19.20 29.97 -0.19
CA GLY A 307 -19.42 31.36 -0.58
C GLY A 307 -20.60 31.56 -1.54
N GLU A 308 -21.51 30.59 -1.66
CA GLU A 308 -22.72 30.71 -2.51
C GLU A 308 -23.61 31.88 -2.09
N TYR A 309 -23.56 32.20 -0.81
CA TYR A 309 -24.31 33.29 -0.19
C TYR A 309 -23.52 34.60 -0.07
N GLY A 310 -22.31 34.68 -0.63
CA GLY A 310 -21.38 35.80 -0.50
C GLY A 310 -20.16 35.45 0.35
N LYS A 311 -18.96 35.86 -0.09
CA LYS A 311 -17.69 35.59 0.61
C LYS A 311 -17.53 36.37 1.92
N ASP A 312 -18.16 37.53 2.02
CA ASP A 312 -18.24 38.37 3.22
C ASP A 312 -18.82 37.62 4.44
N LYS A 313 -19.69 36.64 4.19
CA LYS A 313 -20.25 35.79 5.26
C LYS A 313 -19.23 34.80 5.83
N ILE A 314 -18.26 34.38 5.02
CA ILE A 314 -17.17 33.49 5.47
C ILE A 314 -16.33 34.23 6.50
N ASP A 315 -15.90 35.46 6.20
CA ASP A 315 -15.13 36.31 7.12
C ASP A 315 -15.88 36.56 8.43
N THR A 316 -17.20 36.77 8.34
CA THR A 316 -18.07 36.96 9.51
C THR A 316 -18.08 35.71 10.41
N LEU A 317 -18.16 34.51 9.82
CA LEU A 317 -18.12 33.24 10.56
C LEU A 317 -16.74 32.99 11.18
N ILE A 318 -15.65 33.32 10.48
CA ILE A 318 -14.28 33.19 10.99
C ILE A 318 -14.07 34.11 12.21
N MET A 319 -14.54 35.36 12.12
CA MET A 319 -14.46 36.30 13.25
C MET A 319 -15.29 35.82 14.45
N ALA A 320 -16.49 35.28 14.22
CA ALA A 320 -17.36 34.78 15.27
C ALA A 320 -16.82 33.50 15.95
N SER A 321 -16.20 32.60 15.18
CA SER A 321 -15.51 31.42 15.69
C SER A 321 -14.17 31.76 16.34
N GLN A 322 -13.63 32.95 16.07
CA GLN A 322 -12.26 33.37 16.39
C GLN A 322 -11.23 32.37 15.87
N ASN A 323 -11.43 31.90 14.63
CA ASN A 323 -10.66 30.83 14.00
C ASN A 323 -10.50 29.56 14.87
N GLY A 324 -11.58 29.19 15.57
CA GLY A 324 -11.64 28.02 16.45
C GLY A 324 -11.23 28.27 17.92
N LYS A 325 -10.98 29.52 18.32
CA LYS A 325 -10.70 29.87 19.73
C LYS A 325 -11.99 29.97 20.57
N ASN A 326 -13.15 30.21 19.95
CA ASN A 326 -14.41 30.34 20.66
C ASN A 326 -14.97 28.97 21.10
N LEU A 327 -15.04 28.74 22.42
CA LEU A 327 -15.50 27.47 23.01
C LEU A 327 -16.94 27.51 23.57
N GLN A 328 -17.70 28.59 23.33
CA GLN A 328 -19.03 28.76 23.91
C GLN A 328 -20.06 27.76 23.39
N TRP A 329 -19.87 27.26 22.16
CA TRP A 329 -20.81 26.41 21.44
C TRP A 329 -20.60 24.90 21.66
N PHE A 330 -19.79 24.52 22.65
CA PHE A 330 -19.73 23.15 23.14
C PHE A 330 -20.87 22.87 24.09
N ASP A 331 -21.32 21.61 24.23
CA ASP A 331 -22.43 21.25 25.14
C ASP A 331 -22.20 21.74 26.57
N ASN A 332 -21.00 21.49 27.09
CA ASN A 332 -20.60 21.93 28.42
C ASN A 332 -19.24 22.67 28.38
N PRO A 333 -19.23 23.99 28.09
CA PRO A 333 -18.00 24.77 27.98
C PRO A 333 -17.18 24.77 29.27
N LYS A 334 -17.85 24.70 30.44
CA LYS A 334 -17.21 24.68 31.76
C LYS A 334 -16.49 23.36 32.07
N ALA A 335 -16.87 22.26 31.39
CA ALA A 335 -16.20 20.98 31.53
C ALA A 335 -14.90 20.88 30.70
N LEU A 336 -14.69 21.79 29.75
CA LEU A 336 -13.50 21.82 28.92
C LEU A 336 -12.32 22.34 29.73
N LYS A 337 -11.44 21.42 30.13
CA LYS A 337 -10.19 21.73 30.81
C LYS A 337 -9.17 22.31 29.84
N ASP A 338 -8.49 23.37 30.26
CA ASP A 338 -7.32 23.89 29.55
C ASP A 338 -6.14 22.91 29.56
N ALA A 339 -5.16 23.10 28.67
CA ALA A 339 -3.99 22.25 28.59
C ALA A 339 -3.26 22.08 29.95
N LYS A 340 -3.19 23.13 30.77
CA LYS A 340 -2.58 23.07 32.11
C LYS A 340 -3.39 22.18 33.08
N SER A 341 -4.72 22.30 33.08
CA SER A 341 -5.58 21.51 33.98
C SER A 341 -5.75 20.07 33.49
N LEU A 342 -5.70 19.81 32.18
CA LEU A 342 -5.57 18.46 31.62
C LEU A 342 -4.26 17.81 32.06
N ARG A 343 -3.14 18.54 31.96
CA ARG A 343 -1.83 18.04 32.41
C ARG A 343 -1.83 17.70 33.91
N ALA A 344 -2.54 18.49 34.73
CA ALA A 344 -2.69 18.25 36.15
C ALA A 344 -3.62 17.05 36.46
N ALA A 345 -4.69 16.87 35.68
CA ALA A 345 -5.59 15.73 35.80
C ALA A 345 -4.94 14.41 35.36
N HIS A 346 -3.95 14.47 34.47
CA HIS A 346 -3.21 13.32 33.95
C HIS A 346 -1.71 13.40 34.33
N PRO A 347 -1.32 13.27 35.60
CA PRO A 347 0.10 13.32 35.99
C PRO A 347 0.88 12.16 35.35
N LEU A 348 2.14 12.38 34.95
CA LEU A 348 3.02 11.28 34.51
C LEU A 348 3.19 10.37 35.73
N LYS A 349 2.52 9.21 35.77
CA LYS A 349 2.98 8.12 36.62
C LYS A 349 4.44 7.89 36.23
N SER A 350 5.35 8.10 37.19
CA SER A 350 6.81 7.93 37.09
C SER A 350 7.14 6.93 36.00
N SER A 351 7.64 7.42 34.87
CA SER A 351 8.03 6.67 33.69
C SER A 351 9.34 5.90 33.92
N SER A 352 9.48 5.24 35.06
CA SER A 352 10.54 4.28 35.34
C SER A 352 10.28 2.90 34.70
N VAL A 353 9.09 2.67 34.12
CA VAL A 353 8.74 1.40 33.44
C VAL A 353 8.57 1.53 31.92
N LEU A 354 8.15 2.68 31.37
CA LEU A 354 8.11 2.90 29.91
C LEU A 354 9.49 3.27 29.31
N GLY A 355 10.42 3.75 30.14
CA GLY A 355 11.73 4.22 29.70
C GLY A 355 12.80 3.13 29.50
N LYS A 356 12.54 1.87 29.87
CA LYS A 356 13.60 0.85 29.92
C LYS A 356 13.55 -0.27 28.88
N ARG A 357 12.55 -0.36 27.99
CA ARG A 357 12.53 -1.41 26.94
C ARG A 357 11.58 -1.26 25.75
N SER A 358 11.01 -0.09 25.45
CA SER A 358 9.97 -0.04 24.41
C SER A 358 10.56 0.00 23.00
N THR A 359 10.71 -1.18 22.38
CA THR A 359 10.85 -1.28 20.92
C THR A 359 9.71 -0.51 20.26
N LEU A 360 9.99 0.13 19.12
CA LEU A 360 9.01 0.95 18.41
C LEU A 360 7.77 0.15 17.93
N HIS A 361 7.93 -1.17 17.83
CA HIS A 361 6.91 -2.15 17.47
C HIS A 361 6.64 -3.09 18.65
N ALA A 362 5.42 -3.63 18.71
CA ALA A 362 4.98 -4.56 19.75
C ALA A 362 5.67 -5.94 19.67
N THR A 363 6.16 -6.31 18.50
CA THR A 363 6.72 -7.63 18.19
C THR A 363 8.17 -7.58 17.73
N ASN A 364 8.88 -8.69 17.89
CA ASN A 364 10.28 -8.84 17.46
C ASN A 364 10.40 -8.99 15.94
N PHE A 365 11.55 -8.62 15.37
CA PHE A 365 11.84 -8.71 13.93
C PHE A 365 11.61 -10.12 13.35
N SER A 366 12.08 -11.17 14.04
CA SER A 366 11.91 -12.56 13.58
C SER A 366 10.43 -12.97 13.53
N HIS A 367 9.64 -12.53 14.50
CA HIS A 367 8.19 -12.79 14.51
C HIS A 367 7.50 -12.05 13.36
N GLN A 368 7.82 -10.78 13.15
CA GLN A 368 7.33 -9.99 12.01
C GLN A 368 7.65 -10.68 10.69
N LEU A 369 8.90 -11.11 10.50
CA LEU A 369 9.34 -11.82 9.30
C LEU A 369 8.56 -13.12 9.10
N LYS A 370 8.41 -13.95 10.14
CA LYS A 370 7.65 -15.21 10.06
C LYS A 370 6.20 -15.00 9.63
N VAL A 371 5.52 -14.00 10.20
CA VAL A 371 4.12 -13.68 9.88
C VAL A 371 4.00 -13.16 8.45
N LEU A 372 4.89 -12.25 8.03
CA LEU A 372 4.89 -11.70 6.67
C LEU A 372 5.23 -12.76 5.62
N LEU A 373 6.17 -13.66 5.89
CA LEU A 373 6.47 -14.81 5.04
C LEU A 373 5.27 -15.74 4.89
N ARG A 374 4.57 -16.05 6.00
CA ARG A 374 3.34 -16.85 5.97
C ARG A 374 2.25 -16.17 5.14
N ARG A 375 2.03 -14.87 5.34
CA ARG A 375 1.10 -14.05 4.55
C ARG A 375 1.43 -14.12 3.07
N GLY A 376 2.67 -13.83 2.69
CA GLY A 376 3.06 -13.81 1.28
C GLY A 376 3.06 -15.20 0.64
N PHE A 377 3.33 -16.27 1.38
CA PHE A 377 3.17 -17.63 0.87
C PHE A 377 1.70 -17.96 0.56
N ILE A 378 0.76 -17.59 1.45
CA ILE A 378 -0.68 -17.77 1.20
C ILE A 378 -1.12 -16.95 -0.01
N MET A 379 -0.67 -15.70 -0.11
CA MET A 379 -0.96 -14.82 -1.25
C MET A 379 -0.44 -15.42 -2.55
N SER A 380 0.83 -15.82 -2.60
CA SER A 380 1.43 -16.44 -3.78
C SER A 380 0.71 -17.73 -4.20
N LYS A 381 0.33 -18.59 -3.25
CA LYS A 381 -0.43 -19.81 -3.54
C LYS A 381 -1.81 -19.52 -4.14
N ARG A 382 -2.45 -18.42 -3.75
CA ARG A 382 -3.81 -18.04 -4.20
C ARG A 382 -3.82 -17.14 -5.42
N ASP A 383 -2.72 -16.47 -5.71
CA ASP A 383 -2.52 -15.67 -6.91
C ASP A 383 -2.15 -16.57 -8.10
N THR A 384 -3.16 -17.29 -8.57
CA THR A 384 -3.01 -18.24 -9.68
C THR A 384 -2.74 -17.53 -11.00
N THR A 385 -3.33 -16.35 -11.24
CA THR A 385 -3.20 -15.65 -12.52
C THR A 385 -1.77 -15.20 -12.75
N LEU A 386 -1.17 -14.44 -11.83
CA LEU A 386 0.20 -13.95 -12.03
C LEU A 386 1.23 -15.08 -11.99
N THR A 387 1.06 -16.07 -11.11
CA THR A 387 2.02 -17.19 -10.99
C THR A 387 1.98 -18.11 -12.22
N HIS A 388 0.79 -18.48 -12.72
CA HIS A 388 0.69 -19.32 -13.92
C HIS A 388 1.15 -18.59 -15.17
N LEU A 389 0.85 -17.29 -15.31
CA LEU A 389 1.34 -16.50 -16.44
C LEU A 389 2.87 -16.40 -16.43
N ARG A 390 3.50 -16.22 -15.27
CA ARG A 390 4.97 -16.23 -15.13
C ARG A 390 5.59 -17.52 -15.65
N ILE A 391 5.06 -18.67 -15.23
CA ILE A 391 5.57 -19.98 -15.63
C ILE A 391 5.29 -20.23 -17.12
N GLY A 392 4.06 -19.95 -17.58
CA GLY A 392 3.64 -20.16 -18.96
C GLY A 392 4.45 -19.35 -19.97
N VAL A 393 4.68 -18.06 -19.71
CA VAL A 393 5.50 -17.19 -20.59
C VAL A 393 6.93 -17.72 -20.70
N ASN A 394 7.55 -18.13 -19.60
CA ASN A 394 8.90 -18.70 -19.63
C ASN A 394 8.97 -20.01 -20.42
N ILE A 395 7.96 -20.90 -20.31
CA ILE A 395 7.92 -22.13 -21.10
C ILE A 395 7.75 -21.83 -22.59
N VAL A 396 6.77 -20.99 -22.95
CA VAL A 396 6.45 -20.68 -24.35
C VAL A 396 7.62 -19.98 -25.04
N VAL A 397 8.19 -18.95 -24.40
CA VAL A 397 9.34 -18.21 -24.96
C VAL A 397 10.60 -19.08 -24.99
N GLY A 398 10.80 -19.95 -23.99
CA GLY A 398 11.91 -20.90 -23.98
C GLY A 398 11.84 -21.89 -25.14
N ILE A 399 10.67 -22.46 -25.41
CA ILE A 399 10.45 -23.35 -26.57
C ILE A 399 10.65 -22.58 -27.87
N MET A 400 10.07 -21.38 -27.99
CA MET A 400 10.19 -20.55 -29.19
C MET A 400 11.65 -20.22 -29.51
N LEU A 401 12.41 -19.69 -28.54
CA LEU A 401 13.83 -19.37 -28.72
C LEU A 401 14.67 -20.62 -28.98
N GLY A 402 14.39 -21.73 -28.29
CA GLY A 402 15.06 -23.01 -28.52
C GLY A 402 14.88 -23.49 -29.96
N LEU A 403 13.65 -23.44 -30.49
CA LEU A 403 13.33 -23.88 -31.85
C LEU A 403 13.92 -22.97 -32.93
N VAL A 404 13.91 -21.64 -32.74
CA VAL A 404 14.52 -20.69 -33.68
C VAL A 404 16.02 -20.95 -33.83
N PHE A 405 16.70 -21.28 -32.74
CA PHE A 405 18.15 -21.51 -32.71
C PHE A 405 18.51 -23.00 -32.61
N LEU A 406 17.69 -23.89 -33.18
CA LEU A 406 17.83 -25.34 -33.10
C LEU A 406 19.25 -25.80 -33.44
N ARG A 407 19.88 -26.55 -32.51
CA ARG A 407 21.23 -27.12 -32.62
C ARG A 407 22.37 -26.12 -32.90
N SER A 408 22.16 -24.82 -32.71
CA SER A 408 23.20 -23.80 -32.94
C SER A 408 24.39 -23.91 -31.99
N GLY A 409 24.20 -24.50 -30.80
CA GLY A 409 25.25 -24.67 -29.81
C GLY A 409 26.32 -25.71 -30.18
N ALA A 410 26.00 -26.67 -31.05
CA ALA A 410 26.90 -27.77 -31.42
C ALA A 410 27.65 -27.54 -32.74
N ASP A 411 27.19 -26.60 -33.58
CA ASP A 411 27.69 -26.41 -34.95
C ASP A 411 28.64 -25.21 -35.04
N GLY A 412 29.84 -25.44 -35.56
CA GLY A 412 30.88 -24.41 -35.71
C GLY A 412 30.55 -23.33 -36.73
N SER A 413 29.69 -23.60 -37.73
CA SER A 413 29.28 -22.56 -38.69
C SER A 413 28.22 -21.60 -38.12
N ARG A 414 27.49 -22.03 -37.07
CA ARG A 414 26.37 -21.29 -36.47
C ARG A 414 26.71 -20.62 -35.14
N VAL A 415 28.00 -20.42 -34.86
CA VAL A 415 28.48 -19.81 -33.60
C VAL A 415 27.91 -18.41 -33.36
N LEU A 416 27.78 -17.58 -34.42
CA LEU A 416 27.14 -16.26 -34.32
C LEU A 416 25.64 -16.36 -33.98
N ASN A 417 24.94 -17.35 -34.52
CA ASN A 417 23.53 -17.60 -34.17
C ASN A 417 23.41 -18.04 -32.71
N ASN A 418 24.35 -18.85 -32.21
CA ASN A 418 24.38 -19.21 -30.81
C ASN A 418 24.66 -18.00 -29.90
N TYR A 419 25.57 -17.11 -30.30
CA TYR A 419 25.78 -15.83 -29.60
C TYR A 419 24.50 -14.99 -29.50
N ASN A 420 23.74 -14.90 -30.60
CA ASN A 420 22.44 -14.24 -30.63
C ASN A 420 21.40 -14.90 -29.70
N LEU A 421 21.42 -16.23 -29.58
CA LEU A 421 20.61 -16.95 -28.61
C LEU A 421 20.97 -16.56 -27.17
N LEU A 422 22.26 -16.52 -26.82
CA LEU A 422 22.71 -16.19 -25.47
C LEU A 422 22.33 -14.77 -25.05
N PHE A 423 22.43 -13.83 -25.98
CA PHE A 423 21.95 -12.47 -25.75
C PHE A 423 20.42 -12.40 -25.62
N SER A 424 19.68 -13.16 -26.44
CA SER A 424 18.21 -13.22 -26.35
C SER A 424 17.75 -13.79 -25.00
N VAL A 425 18.43 -14.83 -24.50
CA VAL A 425 18.22 -15.39 -23.15
C VAL A 425 18.48 -14.34 -22.08
N LEU A 426 19.58 -13.58 -22.20
CA LEU A 426 19.94 -12.53 -21.26
C LEU A 426 18.84 -11.45 -21.17
N ILE A 427 18.37 -10.95 -22.33
CA ILE A 427 17.30 -9.95 -22.39
C ILE A 427 16.00 -10.50 -21.79
N HIS A 428 15.64 -11.74 -22.13
CA HIS A 428 14.42 -12.36 -21.62
C HIS A 428 14.39 -12.43 -20.09
N HIS A 429 15.50 -12.88 -19.47
CA HIS A 429 15.61 -12.92 -18.02
C HIS A 429 15.51 -11.52 -17.37
N MET A 430 16.17 -10.52 -17.95
CA MET A 430 16.11 -9.14 -17.48
C MET A 430 14.70 -8.56 -17.59
N MET A 431 14.14 -8.52 -18.80
CA MET A 431 12.89 -7.83 -19.08
C MET A 431 11.70 -8.46 -18.36
N THR A 432 11.62 -9.80 -18.35
CA THR A 432 10.51 -10.52 -17.72
C THR A 432 10.42 -10.22 -16.22
N THR A 433 11.55 -10.17 -15.52
CA THR A 433 11.56 -9.93 -14.07
C THR A 433 11.48 -8.45 -13.70
N MET A 434 12.14 -7.58 -14.46
CA MET A 434 12.08 -6.13 -14.26
C MET A 434 10.66 -5.59 -14.47
N MET A 435 10.01 -5.90 -15.60
CA MET A 435 8.69 -5.35 -15.91
C MET A 435 7.61 -5.84 -14.95
N LEU A 436 7.68 -7.10 -14.57
CA LEU A 436 6.76 -7.71 -13.63
C LEU A 436 6.81 -7.02 -12.25
N THR A 437 8.01 -6.74 -11.75
CA THR A 437 8.19 -6.08 -10.46
C THR A 437 7.82 -4.60 -10.49
N VAL A 438 8.05 -3.92 -11.61
CA VAL A 438 7.58 -2.55 -11.85
C VAL A 438 6.06 -2.42 -11.75
N VAL A 439 5.32 -3.45 -12.16
CA VAL A 439 3.85 -3.45 -12.10
C VAL A 439 3.34 -3.84 -10.70
N THR A 440 3.89 -4.89 -10.09
CA THR A 440 3.34 -5.42 -8.83
C THR A 440 3.75 -4.63 -7.59
N PHE A 441 4.95 -4.05 -7.57
CA PHE A 441 5.48 -3.40 -6.37
C PHE A 441 4.74 -2.11 -5.96
N PRO A 442 4.37 -1.19 -6.89
CA PRO A 442 3.60 0.01 -6.52
C PRO A 442 2.25 -0.32 -5.85
N MET A 443 1.60 -1.42 -6.24
CA MET A 443 0.35 -1.87 -5.62
C MET A 443 0.57 -2.28 -4.16
N GLN A 444 1.60 -3.09 -3.90
CA GLN A 444 1.99 -3.50 -2.54
C GLN A 444 2.46 -2.32 -1.70
N MET A 445 3.13 -1.34 -2.32
CA MET A 445 3.58 -0.13 -1.64
C MET A 445 2.43 0.67 -1.03
N SER A 446 1.27 0.71 -1.69
CA SER A 446 0.09 1.41 -1.15
C SER A 446 -0.41 0.79 0.17
N ILE A 447 -0.30 -0.53 0.31
CA ILE A 447 -0.63 -1.26 1.55
C ILE A 447 0.47 -1.05 2.60
N LEU A 448 1.74 -1.09 2.19
CA LEU A 448 2.89 -0.83 3.06
C LEU A 448 2.81 0.54 3.74
N ILE A 449 2.44 1.60 3.01
CA ILE A 449 2.35 2.96 3.57
C ILE A 449 1.39 2.97 4.76
N LYS A 450 0.20 2.38 4.59
CA LYS A 450 -0.83 2.27 5.63
C LYS A 450 -0.34 1.42 6.81
N GLU A 451 0.09 0.20 6.56
CA GLU A 451 0.50 -0.75 7.61
C GLU A 451 1.73 -0.25 8.40
N HIS A 452 2.69 0.38 7.71
CA HIS A 452 3.87 0.96 8.35
C HIS A 452 3.53 2.21 9.18
N PHE A 453 2.60 3.05 8.71
CA PHE A 453 2.13 4.21 9.46
C PHE A 453 1.47 3.78 10.78
N ASN A 454 0.57 2.80 10.73
CA ASN A 454 -0.10 2.20 11.89
C ASN A 454 0.77 1.19 12.66
N ARG A 455 2.09 1.19 12.44
CA ARG A 455 3.11 0.45 13.22
C ARG A 455 2.99 -1.08 13.23
N TRP A 456 2.36 -1.69 12.24
CA TRP A 456 2.23 -3.15 12.15
C TRP A 456 3.60 -3.86 12.18
N TYR A 457 4.57 -3.34 11.43
CA TYR A 457 5.92 -3.92 11.36
C TYR A 457 6.97 -2.90 10.92
N SER A 458 8.24 -3.30 11.05
CA SER A 458 9.38 -2.52 10.58
C SER A 458 9.56 -2.64 9.06
N LEU A 459 10.03 -1.56 8.43
CA LEU A 459 10.33 -1.55 6.98
C LEU A 459 11.32 -2.65 6.57
N LYS A 460 12.27 -2.96 7.46
CA LYS A 460 13.25 -4.03 7.26
C LYS A 460 12.56 -5.39 7.12
N ALA A 461 11.63 -5.72 8.01
CA ALA A 461 10.94 -7.00 8.01
C ALA A 461 10.14 -7.20 6.72
N PHE A 462 9.45 -6.16 6.25
CA PHE A 462 8.72 -6.18 4.99
C PHE A 462 9.62 -6.41 3.78
N TYR A 463 10.69 -5.62 3.64
CA TYR A 463 11.59 -5.72 2.49
C TYR A 463 12.28 -7.09 2.41
N THR A 464 12.70 -7.64 3.55
CA THR A 464 13.27 -8.99 3.64
C THR A 464 12.22 -10.06 3.29
N ALA A 465 11.00 -9.97 3.83
CA ALA A 465 9.93 -10.92 3.53
C ALA A 465 9.61 -10.94 2.03
N LEU A 466 9.42 -9.76 1.44
CA LEU A 466 9.13 -9.60 0.01
C LEU A 466 10.20 -10.27 -0.86
N THR A 467 11.48 -10.01 -0.55
CA THR A 467 12.60 -10.60 -1.29
C THR A 467 12.58 -12.12 -1.19
N LEU A 468 12.38 -12.68 0.02
CA LEU A 468 12.39 -14.13 0.24
C LEU A 468 11.21 -14.87 -0.40
N ILE A 469 10.04 -14.26 -0.49
CA ILE A 469 8.84 -14.87 -1.10
C ILE A 469 8.98 -15.01 -2.62
N ASP A 470 9.61 -14.04 -3.28
CA ASP A 470 9.78 -14.07 -4.73
C ASP A 470 10.90 -15.02 -5.20
N LEU A 471 11.87 -15.35 -4.33
CA LEU A 471 13.03 -16.18 -4.70
C LEU A 471 12.63 -17.56 -5.26
N PRO A 472 11.79 -18.38 -4.60
CA PRO A 472 11.50 -19.74 -5.07
C PRO A 472 10.84 -19.77 -6.44
N ILE A 473 9.86 -18.87 -6.67
CA ILE A 473 9.12 -18.80 -7.94
C ILE A 473 10.07 -18.39 -9.07
N SER A 474 10.92 -17.40 -8.81
CA SER A 474 11.89 -16.91 -9.80
C SER A 474 12.92 -17.99 -10.14
N ILE A 475 13.46 -18.69 -9.14
CA ILE A 475 14.41 -19.80 -9.35
C ILE A 475 13.79 -20.91 -10.19
N VAL A 476 12.55 -21.33 -9.87
CA VAL A 476 11.83 -22.36 -10.64
C VAL A 476 11.63 -21.92 -12.09
N CYS A 477 11.19 -20.68 -12.33
CA CYS A 477 11.00 -20.17 -13.69
C CYS A 477 12.32 -20.12 -14.48
N CYS A 478 13.41 -19.67 -13.84
CA CYS A 478 14.74 -19.60 -14.45
C CYS A 478 15.27 -20.99 -14.81
N ILE A 479 15.14 -21.96 -13.91
CA ILE A 479 15.58 -23.35 -14.15
C ILE A 479 14.78 -23.96 -15.30
N LEU A 480 13.45 -23.81 -15.29
CA LEU A 480 12.59 -24.35 -16.35
C LEU A 480 12.93 -23.75 -17.72
N PHE A 481 13.05 -22.42 -17.82
CA PHE A 481 13.45 -21.75 -19.06
C PHE A 481 14.84 -22.20 -19.53
N SER A 482 15.81 -22.22 -18.62
CA SER A 482 17.20 -22.57 -18.92
C SER A 482 17.32 -24.00 -19.40
N LEU A 483 16.63 -24.96 -18.77
CA LEU A 483 16.64 -26.36 -19.21
C LEU A 483 16.11 -26.48 -20.64
N ILE A 484 14.94 -25.91 -20.93
CA ILE A 484 14.31 -26.00 -22.26
C ILE A 484 15.26 -25.46 -23.35
N VAL A 485 15.78 -24.24 -23.16
CA VAL A 485 16.64 -23.60 -24.17
C VAL A 485 17.97 -24.34 -24.33
N TYR A 486 18.58 -24.78 -23.22
CA TYR A 486 19.90 -25.44 -23.25
C TYR A 486 19.85 -26.77 -24.01
N PHE A 487 18.80 -27.57 -23.79
CA PHE A 487 18.61 -28.84 -24.48
C PHE A 487 18.27 -28.66 -25.96
N ILE A 488 17.31 -27.81 -26.31
CA ILE A 488 16.86 -27.66 -27.72
C ILE A 488 17.96 -27.03 -28.58
N SER A 489 18.71 -26.06 -28.05
CA SER A 489 19.83 -25.44 -28.78
C SER A 489 21.09 -26.30 -28.87
N ALA A 490 21.10 -27.49 -28.24
CA ALA A 490 22.21 -28.43 -28.19
C ALA A 490 23.52 -27.82 -27.64
N GLN A 491 23.43 -27.13 -26.49
CA GLN A 491 24.59 -26.67 -25.74
C GLN A 491 25.42 -27.85 -25.18
N PRO A 492 26.70 -27.65 -24.81
CA PRO A 492 27.56 -28.72 -24.31
C PRO A 492 27.00 -29.40 -23.06
N MET A 493 26.86 -30.73 -23.08
CA MET A 493 26.22 -31.53 -22.02
C MET A 493 27.08 -31.73 -20.75
N GLU A 494 27.88 -30.74 -20.38
CA GLU A 494 28.74 -30.75 -19.20
C GLU A 494 28.03 -30.07 -18.02
N ILE A 495 27.97 -30.75 -16.87
CA ILE A 495 27.31 -30.24 -15.65
C ILE A 495 27.94 -28.91 -15.20
N ILE A 496 29.27 -28.79 -15.31
CA ILE A 496 30.01 -27.59 -14.92
C ILE A 496 29.54 -26.39 -15.77
N ARG A 497 29.49 -26.52 -17.10
CA ARG A 497 29.05 -25.45 -18.01
C ARG A 497 27.58 -25.08 -17.82
N PHE A 498 26.73 -26.08 -17.61
CA PHE A 498 25.32 -25.83 -17.29
C PHE A 498 25.18 -25.08 -15.96
N SER A 499 25.94 -25.45 -14.93
CA SER A 499 25.92 -24.76 -13.64
C SER A 499 26.39 -23.30 -13.73
N MET A 500 27.41 -23.03 -14.55
CA MET A 500 27.90 -21.67 -14.83
C MET A 500 26.85 -20.84 -15.56
N PHE A 501 26.22 -21.40 -16.59
CA PHE A 501 25.12 -20.76 -17.31
C PHE A 501 23.92 -20.46 -16.40
N LEU A 502 23.55 -21.42 -15.54
CA LEU A 502 22.45 -21.23 -14.60
C LEU A 502 22.78 -20.16 -13.54
N ALA A 503 24.00 -20.13 -13.02
CA ALA A 503 24.44 -19.14 -12.05
C ALA A 503 24.35 -17.71 -12.60
N ILE A 504 24.84 -17.47 -13.83
CA ILE A 504 24.72 -16.18 -14.49
C ILE A 504 23.25 -15.81 -14.74
N SER A 505 22.44 -16.77 -15.21
CA SER A 505 21.00 -16.55 -15.45
C SER A 505 20.28 -16.11 -14.17
N LEU A 506 20.54 -16.77 -13.05
CA LEU A 506 19.97 -16.42 -11.74
C LEU A 506 20.42 -15.04 -11.26
N LEU A 507 21.71 -14.70 -11.41
CA LEU A 507 22.22 -13.37 -11.02
C LEU A 507 21.56 -12.25 -11.83
N ILE A 508 21.47 -12.40 -13.15
CA ILE A 508 20.82 -11.41 -14.03
C ILE A 508 19.35 -11.23 -13.67
N MET A 509 18.65 -12.32 -13.40
CA MET A 509 17.27 -12.29 -12.97
C MET A 509 17.08 -11.55 -11.64
N PHE A 510 17.96 -11.79 -10.65
CA PHE A 510 17.87 -11.10 -9.36
C PHE A 510 18.25 -9.62 -9.41
N ILE A 511 19.18 -9.26 -10.31
CA ILE A 511 19.53 -7.86 -10.60
C ILE A 511 18.34 -7.17 -11.29
N GLY A 512 17.73 -7.79 -12.30
CA GLY A 512 16.54 -7.28 -13.00
C GLY A 512 15.34 -7.08 -12.07
N GLN A 513 15.12 -7.99 -11.12
CA GLN A 513 14.16 -7.80 -10.05
C GLN A 513 14.54 -6.62 -9.13
N GLY A 514 15.82 -6.47 -8.80
CA GLY A 514 16.32 -5.35 -8.00
C GLY A 514 16.09 -3.99 -8.66
N THR A 515 16.42 -3.86 -9.96
CA THR A 515 16.19 -2.63 -10.73
C THR A 515 14.69 -2.33 -10.88
N GLY A 516 13.86 -3.35 -11.09
CA GLY A 516 12.41 -3.17 -11.14
C GLY A 516 11.81 -2.70 -9.81
N LEU A 517 12.33 -3.19 -8.66
CA LEU A 517 11.96 -2.67 -7.33
C LEU A 517 12.36 -1.19 -7.16
N MET A 518 13.53 -0.78 -7.67
CA MET A 518 13.94 0.63 -7.63
C MET A 518 12.97 1.53 -8.41
N ILE A 519 12.63 1.13 -9.63
CA ILE A 519 11.70 1.88 -10.49
C ILE A 519 10.30 1.91 -9.86
N GLY A 520 9.79 0.77 -9.39
CA GLY A 520 8.48 0.67 -8.74
C GLY A 520 8.38 1.43 -7.42
N ALA A 521 9.49 1.68 -6.71
CA ALA A 521 9.48 2.47 -5.48
C ALA A 521 9.32 3.97 -5.74
N VAL A 522 9.83 4.45 -6.87
CA VAL A 522 9.84 5.88 -7.22
C VAL A 522 8.61 6.27 -8.03
N PHE A 523 8.29 5.46 -9.03
CA PHE A 523 7.30 5.76 -10.06
C PHE A 523 5.99 4.98 -9.86
N ASN A 524 4.88 5.57 -10.30
CA ASN A 524 3.60 4.87 -10.44
C ASN A 524 3.67 3.86 -11.59
N VAL A 525 2.74 2.90 -11.64
CA VAL A 525 2.74 1.79 -12.62
C VAL A 525 2.90 2.27 -14.07
N VAL A 526 2.16 3.31 -14.49
CA VAL A 526 2.22 3.86 -15.86
C VAL A 526 3.62 4.39 -16.18
N ASN A 527 4.13 5.30 -15.34
CA ASN A 527 5.44 5.92 -15.55
C ASN A 527 6.58 4.89 -15.41
N GLY A 528 6.43 3.93 -14.50
CA GLY A 528 7.39 2.84 -14.31
C GLY A 528 7.48 1.94 -15.54
N THR A 529 6.34 1.59 -16.15
CA THR A 529 6.27 0.76 -17.36
C THR A 529 6.97 1.42 -18.55
N PHE A 530 6.96 2.76 -18.61
CA PHE A 530 7.73 3.53 -19.60
C PHE A 530 9.23 3.60 -19.25
N MET A 531 9.57 3.85 -17.97
CA MET A 531 10.96 3.97 -17.53
C MET A 531 11.75 2.66 -17.61
N GLY A 532 11.11 1.51 -17.37
CA GLY A 532 11.78 0.20 -17.42
C GLY A 532 12.53 -0.05 -18.73
N PRO A 533 11.84 -0.11 -19.88
CA PRO A 533 12.48 -0.29 -21.18
C PRO A 533 13.44 0.85 -21.54
N THR A 534 13.11 2.09 -21.17
CA THR A 534 13.96 3.26 -21.43
C THR A 534 15.33 3.14 -20.77
N ILE A 535 15.41 2.60 -19.55
CA ILE A 535 16.68 2.32 -18.86
C ILE A 535 17.36 1.07 -19.43
N ALA A 536 16.59 0.07 -19.85
CA ALA A 536 17.12 -1.19 -20.38
C ALA A 536 17.83 -1.02 -21.73
N VAL A 537 17.33 -0.19 -22.65
CA VAL A 537 17.90 -0.03 -24.00
C VAL A 537 19.37 0.42 -23.98
N PRO A 538 19.77 1.47 -23.25
CA PRO A 538 21.18 1.83 -23.14
C PRO A 538 22.04 0.72 -22.53
N LEU A 539 21.54 -0.01 -21.52
CA LEU A 539 22.27 -1.12 -20.91
C LEU A 539 22.51 -2.25 -21.93
N MET A 540 21.54 -2.51 -22.82
CA MET A 540 21.65 -3.48 -23.91
C MET A 540 22.69 -3.05 -24.95
N MET A 541 22.74 -1.76 -25.32
CA MET A 541 23.72 -1.24 -26.26
C MET A 541 25.16 -1.43 -25.76
N PHE A 542 25.39 -1.21 -24.46
CA PHE A 542 26.70 -1.39 -23.83
C PHE A 542 27.05 -2.84 -23.44
N ALA A 543 26.18 -3.81 -23.75
CA ALA A 543 26.40 -5.23 -23.43
C ALA A 543 27.38 -5.94 -24.39
N GLY A 544 27.70 -5.34 -25.55
CA GLY A 544 28.59 -5.93 -26.57
C GLY A 544 27.89 -6.68 -27.70
N PHE A 545 26.55 -6.64 -27.77
CA PHE A 545 25.76 -7.31 -28.81
C PHE A 545 25.56 -6.49 -30.09
N GLY A 546 25.42 -5.15 -29.97
CA GLY A 546 25.23 -4.27 -31.13
C GLY A 546 26.54 -3.62 -31.63
N VAL A 547 27.41 -3.21 -30.71
CA VAL A 547 28.73 -2.65 -30.99
C VAL A 547 29.75 -3.47 -30.23
N SER A 548 30.80 -3.94 -30.92
CA SER A 548 31.89 -4.66 -30.27
C SER A 548 32.55 -3.78 -29.20
N LEU A 549 32.98 -4.39 -28.10
CA LEU A 549 33.68 -3.69 -27.02
C LEU A 549 34.97 -2.98 -27.48
N ARG A 550 35.54 -3.40 -28.61
CA ARG A 550 36.71 -2.78 -29.24
C ARG A 550 36.40 -1.46 -29.93
N ASP A 551 35.25 -1.41 -30.60
CA ASP A 551 34.85 -0.28 -31.46
C ASP A 551 34.19 0.85 -30.67
N LEU A 552 33.98 0.65 -29.36
CA LEU A 552 33.44 1.66 -28.46
C LEU A 552 34.43 2.84 -28.30
N PRO A 553 34.00 4.07 -28.61
CA PRO A 553 34.81 5.26 -28.40
C PRO A 553 35.22 5.41 -26.94
N SER A 554 36.44 5.90 -26.68
CA SER A 554 37.02 6.02 -25.33
C SER A 554 36.10 6.74 -24.33
N TYR A 555 35.36 7.76 -24.77
CA TYR A 555 34.45 8.54 -23.94
C TYR A 555 33.15 7.81 -23.56
N LEU A 556 32.77 6.72 -24.25
CA LEU A 556 31.59 5.89 -23.91
C LEU A 556 31.94 4.56 -23.24
N LYS A 557 33.24 4.22 -23.13
CA LYS A 557 33.67 2.96 -22.52
C LYS A 557 33.19 2.77 -21.09
N TRP A 558 33.00 3.86 -20.32
CA TRP A 558 32.48 3.79 -18.95
C TRP A 558 31.10 3.10 -18.85
N GLY A 559 30.23 3.27 -19.86
CA GLY A 559 28.90 2.66 -19.90
C GLY A 559 28.94 1.13 -19.92
N SER A 560 29.99 0.56 -20.52
CA SER A 560 30.23 -0.89 -20.53
C SER A 560 30.54 -1.46 -19.14
N TYR A 561 31.20 -0.69 -18.26
CA TYR A 561 31.47 -1.11 -16.89
C TYR A 561 30.24 -1.04 -15.98
N VAL A 562 29.28 -0.18 -16.31
CA VAL A 562 28.01 -0.02 -15.58
C VAL A 562 26.99 -1.08 -16.00
N SER A 563 27.02 -1.52 -17.27
CA SER A 563 26.07 -2.50 -17.79
C SER A 563 26.31 -3.89 -17.20
N TYR A 564 25.40 -4.34 -16.32
CA TYR A 564 25.41 -5.72 -15.84
C TYR A 564 25.12 -6.74 -16.96
N LEU A 565 24.51 -6.31 -18.06
CA LEU A 565 24.29 -7.16 -19.23
C LEU A 565 25.60 -7.50 -19.94
N ARG A 566 26.63 -6.64 -19.88
CA ARG A 566 27.96 -6.95 -20.40
C ARG A 566 28.56 -8.16 -19.70
N TYR A 567 28.65 -8.10 -18.36
CA TYR A 567 29.17 -9.19 -17.54
C TYR A 567 28.29 -10.46 -17.65
N GLY A 568 26.98 -10.31 -17.85
CA GLY A 568 26.09 -11.43 -18.13
C GLY A 568 26.37 -12.13 -19.47
N LEU A 569 26.58 -11.35 -20.53
CA LEU A 569 26.90 -11.89 -21.86
C LEU A 569 28.31 -12.51 -21.89
N GLU A 570 29.30 -11.82 -21.31
CA GLU A 570 30.67 -12.31 -21.14
C GLU A 570 30.68 -13.62 -20.33
N GLY A 571 29.91 -13.68 -19.24
CA GLY A 571 29.74 -14.88 -18.43
C GLY A 571 29.08 -16.05 -19.18
N PHE A 572 28.05 -15.80 -20.01
CA PHE A 572 27.44 -16.83 -20.86
C PHE A 572 28.41 -17.36 -21.93
N VAL A 573 29.12 -16.45 -22.60
CA VAL A 573 30.12 -16.81 -23.61
C VAL A 573 31.27 -17.58 -22.98
N GLY A 574 31.77 -17.14 -21.82
CA GLY A 574 32.80 -17.84 -21.05
C GLY A 574 32.35 -19.23 -20.58
N ALA A 575 31.10 -19.38 -20.13
CA ALA A 575 30.55 -20.68 -19.72
C ALA A 575 30.43 -21.68 -20.89
N ILE A 576 30.07 -21.21 -22.08
CA ILE A 576 29.77 -22.08 -23.23
C ILE A 576 30.98 -22.34 -24.11
N TYR A 577 31.82 -21.33 -24.34
CA TYR A 577 32.98 -21.38 -25.25
C TYR A 577 34.33 -21.35 -24.53
N GLY A 578 34.38 -20.98 -23.25
CA GLY A 578 35.59 -21.04 -22.43
C GLY A 578 35.93 -22.46 -21.95
N MET A 579 36.84 -22.54 -20.98
CA MET A 579 37.34 -23.79 -20.38
C MET A 579 37.81 -24.82 -21.43
N ASP A 580 38.63 -24.37 -22.38
CA ASP A 580 39.24 -25.21 -23.44
C ASP A 580 38.25 -26.16 -24.13
N ARG A 581 37.10 -25.59 -24.55
CA ARG A 581 36.08 -26.34 -25.29
C ARG A 581 36.69 -27.09 -26.49
N PRO A 582 36.37 -28.39 -26.67
CA PRO A 582 36.84 -29.15 -27.81
C PRO A 582 36.37 -28.53 -29.14
N ILE A 583 37.09 -28.87 -30.19
CA ILE A 583 36.84 -28.39 -31.55
C ILE A 583 35.38 -28.66 -31.95
N LEU A 584 34.72 -27.67 -32.55
CA LEU A 584 33.34 -27.79 -32.99
C LEU A 584 33.27 -28.53 -34.33
N ASP A 585 32.26 -29.39 -34.46
CA ASP A 585 31.90 -30.00 -35.74
C ASP A 585 31.27 -28.94 -36.63
N CYS A 586 31.71 -28.83 -37.88
CA CYS A 586 31.07 -27.97 -38.88
C CYS A 586 30.28 -28.88 -39.84
N LYS A 587 28.95 -28.89 -39.71
CA LYS A 587 28.07 -29.85 -40.41
C LYS A 587 27.47 -29.33 -41.70
N GLU A 588 27.72 -28.07 -42.05
CA GLU A 588 27.23 -27.49 -43.30
C GLU A 588 27.96 -28.10 -44.50
N LYS A 589 27.24 -29.02 -45.17
CA LYS A 589 27.71 -29.72 -46.37
C LYS A 589 27.92 -28.70 -47.49
N GLY A 590 29.17 -28.29 -47.73
CA GLY A 590 29.54 -27.44 -48.85
C GLY A 590 30.59 -26.38 -48.55
N GLU A 591 30.85 -26.06 -47.29
CA GLU A 591 31.88 -25.08 -46.91
C GLU A 591 33.21 -25.77 -46.60
N ILE A 592 34.23 -25.54 -47.43
CA ILE A 592 35.60 -26.05 -47.24
C ILE A 592 36.28 -25.39 -46.02
N TYR A 593 35.77 -24.23 -45.59
CA TYR A 593 36.37 -23.41 -44.54
C TYR A 593 35.35 -23.04 -43.46
N CYS A 594 35.66 -23.38 -42.21
CA CYS A 594 34.85 -23.06 -41.04
C CYS A 594 35.66 -22.14 -40.11
N HIS A 595 35.35 -20.84 -40.10
CA HIS A 595 36.14 -19.83 -39.39
C HIS A 595 36.18 -20.06 -37.87
N TYR A 596 35.03 -20.41 -37.27
CA TYR A 596 34.86 -20.59 -35.83
C TYR A 596 34.96 -22.04 -35.36
N LYS A 597 35.64 -22.89 -36.14
CA LYS A 597 35.96 -24.27 -35.76
C LYS A 597 36.70 -24.33 -34.40
N TYR A 598 37.55 -23.34 -34.13
CA TYR A 598 38.25 -23.16 -32.87
C TYR A 598 37.55 -22.09 -32.00
N PRO A 599 36.98 -22.46 -30.84
CA PRO A 599 36.30 -21.52 -29.94
C PRO A 599 37.18 -20.33 -29.50
N GLN A 600 38.49 -20.54 -29.34
CA GLN A 600 39.44 -19.47 -28.97
C GLN A 600 39.46 -18.33 -30.00
N LYS A 601 39.28 -18.63 -31.29
CA LYS A 601 39.25 -17.62 -32.35
C LYS A 601 37.99 -16.76 -32.27
N PHE A 602 36.86 -17.37 -31.92
CA PHE A 602 35.61 -16.64 -31.68
C PHE A 602 35.72 -15.71 -30.45
N LEU A 603 36.27 -16.21 -29.34
CA LEU A 603 36.53 -15.42 -28.14
C LEU A 603 37.45 -14.22 -28.42
N SER A 604 38.48 -14.41 -29.25
CA SER A 604 39.36 -13.32 -29.66
C SER A 604 38.68 -12.29 -30.54
N ASP A 605 37.68 -12.66 -31.35
CA ASP A 605 36.99 -11.71 -32.25
C ASP A 605 35.98 -10.85 -31.49
N ILE A 606 35.26 -11.43 -30.52
CA ILE A 606 34.31 -10.69 -29.65
C ILE A 606 35.02 -9.90 -28.55
N ALA A 607 36.33 -10.09 -28.37
CA ALA A 607 37.15 -9.44 -27.35
C ALA A 607 36.76 -9.81 -25.90
N MET A 608 36.13 -10.97 -25.71
CA MET A 608 35.78 -11.54 -24.41
C MET A 608 36.74 -12.69 -24.13
N ARG A 609 37.60 -12.55 -23.11
CA ARG A 609 38.54 -13.62 -22.76
C ARG A 609 37.84 -14.63 -21.85
N GLY A 610 37.89 -15.91 -22.20
CA GLY A 610 37.18 -16.97 -21.48
C GLY A 610 37.67 -17.25 -20.05
N ASP A 611 38.75 -16.61 -19.60
CA ASP A 611 39.35 -16.72 -18.26
C ASP A 611 38.72 -15.76 -17.23
N GLN A 612 37.84 -14.84 -17.66
CA GLN A 612 37.29 -13.78 -16.79
C GLN A 612 35.99 -14.13 -16.08
N PHE A 613 35.47 -15.35 -16.24
CA PHE A 613 34.18 -15.77 -15.71
C PHE A 613 33.98 -15.46 -14.20
N TRP A 614 35.01 -15.68 -13.39
CA TRP A 614 34.93 -15.39 -11.94
C TRP A 614 34.88 -13.90 -11.64
N ASN A 615 35.54 -13.07 -12.44
CA ASN A 615 35.47 -11.62 -12.32
C ASN A 615 34.05 -11.13 -12.67
N ASP A 616 33.40 -11.74 -13.67
CA ASP A 616 32.03 -11.43 -14.05
C ASP A 616 31.05 -11.79 -12.93
N ILE A 617 31.20 -12.95 -12.29
CA ILE A 617 30.38 -13.33 -11.13
C ILE A 617 30.55 -12.33 -9.98
N ILE A 618 31.78 -11.95 -9.65
CA ILE A 618 32.05 -10.99 -8.57
C ILE A 618 31.42 -9.64 -8.90
N ALA A 619 31.56 -9.16 -10.15
CA ALA A 619 30.95 -7.91 -10.61
C ALA A 619 29.42 -7.97 -10.55
N LEU A 620 28.79 -9.04 -11.05
CA LEU A 620 27.35 -9.23 -10.98
C LEU A 620 26.84 -9.30 -9.55
N PHE A 621 27.54 -10.00 -8.66
CA PHE A 621 27.18 -10.08 -7.25
C PHE A 621 27.30 -8.71 -6.54
N ALA A 622 28.35 -7.94 -6.84
CA ALA A 622 28.49 -6.57 -6.33
C ALA A 622 27.34 -5.67 -6.82
N ILE A 623 27.00 -5.74 -8.12
CA ILE A 623 25.86 -4.99 -8.69
C ILE A 623 24.54 -5.43 -8.05
N LEU A 624 24.35 -6.73 -7.77
CA LEU A 624 23.16 -7.24 -7.08
C LEU A 624 23.01 -6.62 -5.68
N ILE A 625 24.09 -6.57 -4.89
CA ILE A 625 24.06 -5.93 -3.56
C ILE A 625 23.75 -4.44 -3.71
N ILE A 626 24.43 -3.73 -4.62
CA ILE A 626 24.23 -2.29 -4.85
C ILE A 626 22.78 -2.00 -5.24
N THR A 627 22.22 -2.74 -6.19
CA THR A 627 20.83 -2.55 -6.64
C THR A 627 19.82 -2.83 -5.54
N ARG A 628 20.02 -3.88 -4.72
CA ARG A 628 19.15 -4.18 -3.57
C ARG A 628 19.24 -3.15 -2.46
N CYS A 629 20.44 -2.73 -2.09
CA CYS A 629 20.65 -1.66 -1.12
C CYS A 629 20.02 -0.34 -1.61
N SER A 630 20.20 0.00 -2.88
CA SER A 630 19.62 1.19 -3.50
C SER A 630 18.09 1.14 -3.49
N ALA A 631 17.48 0.00 -3.81
CA ALA A 631 16.03 -0.20 -3.73
C ALA A 631 15.50 0.05 -2.30
N TYR A 632 16.19 -0.47 -1.28
CA TYR A 632 15.83 -0.24 0.12
C TYR A 632 15.94 1.23 0.53
N LEU A 633 17.02 1.91 0.11
CA LEU A 633 17.22 3.34 0.40
C LEU A 633 16.17 4.22 -0.28
N LEU A 634 15.85 3.94 -1.55
CA LEU A 634 14.79 4.65 -2.29
C LEU A 634 13.41 4.43 -1.65
N LEU A 635 13.09 3.21 -1.23
CA LEU A 635 11.85 2.92 -0.52
C LEU A 635 11.76 3.68 0.81
N ARG A 636 12.86 3.72 1.58
CA ARG A 636 12.93 4.48 2.83
C ARG A 636 12.78 5.99 2.57
N TRP A 637 13.46 6.51 1.56
CA TRP A 637 13.35 7.91 1.16
C TRP A 637 11.92 8.26 0.75
N LYS A 638 11.27 7.43 -0.06
CA LYS A 638 9.89 7.62 -0.48
C LYS A 638 8.92 7.65 0.71
N LEU A 639 9.06 6.73 1.67
CA LEU A 639 8.25 6.74 2.90
C LEU A 639 8.50 7.96 3.79
N MET A 640 9.71 8.52 3.77
CA MET A 640 10.01 9.77 4.48
C MET A 640 9.47 10.98 3.74
N SER A 641 9.48 10.99 2.40
CA SER A 641 8.94 12.09 1.58
C SER A 641 7.43 12.22 1.64
N LEU A 642 6.73 11.15 2.00
CA LEU A 642 5.27 11.15 2.21
C LEU A 642 4.89 11.71 3.59
N ARG A 643 5.86 11.93 4.49
CA ARG A 643 5.66 12.55 5.80
C ARG A 643 6.04 14.02 5.74
#